data_AF-A0A534RCH4-F1
#
_entry.id   AF-A0A534RCH4-F1
#
_cell.length_a   1.000
_cell.length_b   1.000
_cell.length_c   1.000
_cell.angle_alpha   90.00
_cell.angle_beta   90.00
_cell.angle_gamma   90.00
#
_symmetry.space_group_name_H-M   'P 1'
#
loop_
_entity.id
_entity.type
_entity.pdbx_description
1 polymer ?
#
loop_
_entity_poly.entity_id
_entity_poly.type
_entity_poly.pdbx_seq_one_letter_code
_entity_poly.pdbx_strand_id
1 'polypeptide(L)'
;VAAGDVLVVIEPETERAADEGAAGSRLTVGPDADPLGVDAAGGAGASDLSALDAREASERRAAITALREEIRTVLLGYDADPDRARRLAALLDSADGCTLSTALAGDLTALKHEIIVFADLEQLFLTAPRSAAGGQVGPSNAARLRGYVRRMRAGGAGTGEDFRALLRAALGHYGVTSLDHGDSLERALLRLFATQTVPDLRRQLVRAVLRCLAALPRAEGPLADDAALADALARIAAMRALVSDALADTAIEAHAVIFESPTLEQRAELAAASWLVRAAAGASPPPQTVLVDLAATPRHVFDRVGRWLFETDAHRRNIALSAYLFRRFAPDEPVALTAIRSGSLHAQRIDLPDGRVVIGVTSTVASVARTVKRVGRAIAAGEIAAGRSTVHAIEVVVADEDGQDPDAIVARVVQALGATALPAERCTVSLCRRGDEDAHRTVVRGSAGACEDASLLGMHPEIAARIGFARLGSFVLERLSGADGVYCFWGRSRAVPEDERLFVLAEVRGRTSDEADDAAVHIAGFERLFHQATSALRALRSARDPRRRLHWNRITIVVGPAVALDAPALEEIAQRLAPATRHLGLEKVVVRLRLRDRVRRTTAEPVELVVSDLTGSRMEIAIRQPETAPLEPATDYERKVVEARRRGHVYPYEIVRMVAGGNGAGPAATFEEYDLDPGRAEPRAVCVADRPHGQNAAAVVFGIVSTPTDKVPEGMRRVLILSDPTRGMGALGAPECDRIVAAIDLAERLGLPVEWIPISSGARIAMDSGTENLDATARVARRIITFTERGGVIHLIVYGVNVGAQSYWDALATMISHTRGALVMTPDASMVLTGRAALEASGGVAAEDEVAIGGFERIMGPNGEAQYYAGDLAAAVRTLAEHYRYAYVVPGEAGPRLHRTTDPLTRDITTWPYPAEHGHGFATVGEIFDDATNPGRKRPFAMRAVMQALIDQDGGHLERWRPWAGAETAIVWDAHLGGFPICLIGIESHNVAREGYRPLDGPAAWSGGTLFPLSSKKVARALNAASGNRPAVILANLSGFDGSPESLRRLQLEHGAEIARAVVNFDGPLLFLVVSRYHGGAY
;
A
#
# COMPACT_ATOMS: atom_id res chain seq x y z
N VAL A 1 -25.56 -42.09 11.31
CA VAL A 1 -24.38 -42.05 10.45
C VAL A 1 -23.16 -41.86 11.36
N ALA A 2 -22.44 -42.93 11.62
CA ALA A 2 -21.15 -42.90 12.29
C ALA A 2 -20.06 -42.43 11.30
N ALA A 3 -18.90 -42.01 11.82
CA ALA A 3 -17.75 -41.74 10.97
C ALA A 3 -17.33 -43.04 10.25
N GLY A 4 -17.30 -43.01 8.92
CA GLY A 4 -16.99 -44.17 8.07
C GLY A 4 -18.20 -44.84 7.41
N ASP A 5 -19.43 -44.44 7.75
CA ASP A 5 -20.63 -44.93 7.06
C ASP A 5 -20.70 -44.37 5.63
N VAL A 6 -20.97 -45.25 4.66
CA VAL A 6 -21.23 -44.86 3.27
C VAL A 6 -22.59 -44.17 3.19
N LEU A 7 -22.58 -42.87 2.90
CA LEU A 7 -23.78 -42.03 2.85
C LEU A 7 -24.46 -42.06 1.47
N VAL A 8 -23.66 -42.08 0.41
CA VAL A 8 -24.10 -42.06 -0.99
C VAL A 8 -23.12 -42.93 -1.78
N VAL A 9 -23.65 -43.82 -2.62
CA VAL A 9 -22.89 -44.55 -3.62
C VAL A 9 -23.24 -43.95 -4.97
N ILE A 10 -22.24 -43.46 -5.72
CA ILE A 10 -22.40 -42.97 -7.08
C ILE A 10 -21.92 -44.08 -8.01
N GLU A 11 -22.86 -44.74 -8.69
CA GLU A 11 -22.55 -45.79 -9.65
C GLU A 11 -22.64 -45.21 -11.08
N PRO A 12 -21.59 -45.33 -11.91
CA PRO A 12 -21.67 -44.93 -13.30
C PRO A 12 -22.68 -45.83 -14.04
N GLU A 13 -23.45 -45.26 -14.95
CA GLU A 13 -24.55 -45.96 -15.64
C GLU A 13 -24.08 -47.23 -16.40
N THR A 14 -22.80 -47.28 -16.76
CA THR A 14 -22.10 -48.39 -17.41
C THR A 14 -21.83 -49.59 -16.50
N GLU A 15 -21.87 -49.42 -15.18
CA GLU A 15 -21.65 -50.46 -14.17
C GLU A 15 -22.96 -50.90 -13.49
N ARG A 16 -24.10 -50.79 -14.19
CA ARG A 16 -25.38 -51.39 -13.76
C ARG A 16 -25.23 -52.92 -13.61
N ALA A 17 -24.69 -53.37 -12.50
CA ALA A 17 -24.90 -54.72 -12.02
C ALA A 17 -26.36 -54.83 -11.59
N ALA A 18 -27.04 -55.88 -12.03
CA ALA A 18 -28.41 -56.19 -11.65
C ALA A 18 -28.46 -56.58 -10.16
N ASP A 19 -28.35 -55.60 -9.27
CA ASP A 19 -28.53 -55.79 -7.85
C ASP A 19 -29.92 -55.28 -7.46
N GLU A 20 -30.88 -56.22 -7.42
CA GLU A 20 -32.26 -56.02 -6.99
C GLU A 20 -32.39 -55.97 -5.44
N GLY A 21 -31.27 -56.00 -4.69
CA GLY A 21 -31.29 -56.25 -3.24
C GLY A 21 -31.27 -55.03 -2.30
N ALA A 22 -30.93 -53.82 -2.74
CA ALA A 22 -30.75 -52.69 -1.81
C ALA A 22 -32.00 -51.78 -1.75
N ALA A 23 -32.75 -51.89 -0.65
CA ALA A 23 -33.95 -51.10 -0.34
C ALA A 23 -33.66 -49.62 0.04
N GLY A 24 -32.85 -48.93 -0.76
CA GLY A 24 -32.62 -47.48 -0.66
C GLY A 24 -33.30 -46.72 -1.80
N SER A 25 -33.79 -45.51 -1.53
CA SER A 25 -34.30 -44.61 -2.57
C SER A 25 -33.20 -44.28 -3.58
N ARG A 26 -33.24 -44.90 -4.77
CA ARG A 26 -32.31 -44.61 -5.87
C ARG A 26 -32.74 -43.30 -6.55
N LEU A 27 -31.81 -42.37 -6.70
CA LEU A 27 -32.02 -41.09 -7.37
C LEU A 27 -31.21 -41.11 -8.67
N THR A 28 -31.89 -41.17 -9.81
CA THR A 28 -31.23 -41.17 -11.13
C THR A 28 -30.94 -39.72 -11.51
N VAL A 29 -29.65 -39.38 -11.63
CA VAL A 29 -29.21 -38.09 -12.19
C VAL A 29 -29.16 -38.26 -13.71
N GLY A 30 -30.01 -37.53 -14.45
CA GLY A 30 -30.04 -37.58 -15.91
C GLY A 30 -28.81 -36.91 -16.53
N PRO A 31 -28.58 -37.07 -17.84
CA PRO A 31 -27.57 -36.29 -18.55
C PRO A 31 -28.03 -34.82 -18.60
N ASP A 32 -27.65 -34.03 -17.61
CA ASP A 32 -27.78 -32.58 -17.71
C ASP A 32 -26.80 -32.10 -18.78
N ALA A 33 -27.35 -31.62 -19.89
CA ALA A 33 -26.55 -30.93 -20.89
C ALA A 33 -25.91 -29.72 -20.20
N ASP A 34 -24.58 -29.65 -20.20
CA ASP A 34 -23.85 -28.55 -19.59
C ASP A 34 -24.30 -27.24 -20.25
N PRO A 35 -25.02 -26.35 -19.54
CA PRO A 35 -25.51 -25.10 -20.13
C PRO A 35 -24.35 -24.20 -20.55
N LEU A 36 -23.12 -24.42 -20.07
CA LEU A 36 -21.93 -23.70 -20.51
C LEU A 36 -21.28 -24.35 -21.75
N GLY A 37 -21.60 -25.62 -22.05
CA GLY A 37 -20.96 -26.39 -23.10
C GLY A 37 -19.46 -26.64 -22.84
N VAL A 38 -19.05 -26.68 -21.57
CA VAL A 38 -17.66 -26.90 -21.16
C VAL A 38 -17.50 -28.39 -20.83
N ASP A 39 -17.54 -29.23 -21.88
CA ASP A 39 -17.52 -30.69 -21.74
C ASP A 39 -16.27 -31.20 -20.98
N ALA A 40 -16.48 -32.26 -20.19
CA ALA A 40 -15.41 -32.98 -19.47
C ALA A 40 -14.54 -33.86 -20.41
N ALA A 41 -14.98 -34.08 -21.65
CA ALA A 41 -14.39 -35.05 -22.57
C ALA A 41 -13.65 -34.37 -23.73
N GLY A 42 -12.42 -33.89 -23.49
CA GLY A 42 -11.30 -33.82 -24.47
C GLY A 42 -11.49 -33.19 -25.87
N GLY A 43 -12.64 -32.62 -26.21
CA GLY A 43 -12.90 -31.98 -27.50
C GLY A 43 -12.28 -30.58 -27.54
N ALA A 44 -11.31 -30.37 -28.42
CA ALA A 44 -10.55 -29.13 -28.58
C ALA A 44 -11.36 -27.99 -29.25
N GLY A 45 -12.45 -27.54 -28.62
CA GLY A 45 -13.12 -26.29 -28.95
C GLY A 45 -13.24 -25.45 -27.68
N ALA A 46 -12.33 -24.51 -27.47
CA ALA A 46 -12.47 -23.53 -26.39
C ALA A 46 -13.74 -22.72 -26.64
N SER A 47 -14.78 -22.88 -25.81
CA SER A 47 -15.90 -21.95 -25.79
C SER A 47 -15.39 -20.62 -25.25
N ASP A 48 -15.35 -19.60 -26.09
CA ASP A 48 -15.12 -18.22 -25.66
C ASP A 48 -16.46 -17.53 -25.37
N LEU A 49 -16.42 -16.32 -24.79
CA LEU A 49 -17.64 -15.55 -24.53
C LEU A 49 -18.38 -15.18 -25.83
N SER A 50 -17.71 -15.16 -26.98
CA SER A 50 -18.34 -14.90 -28.29
C SER A 50 -19.29 -16.02 -28.70
N ALA A 51 -18.93 -17.29 -28.42
CA ALA A 51 -19.78 -18.45 -28.65
C ALA A 51 -21.03 -18.45 -27.73
N LEU A 52 -20.91 -17.92 -26.52
CA LEU A 52 -22.06 -17.70 -25.62
C LEU A 52 -22.94 -16.54 -26.06
N ASP A 53 -22.34 -15.48 -26.63
CA ASP A 53 -23.08 -14.31 -27.14
C ASP A 53 -23.99 -14.69 -28.31
N ALA A 54 -23.54 -15.64 -29.15
CA ALA A 54 -24.28 -16.14 -30.31
C ALA A 54 -25.51 -17.01 -29.98
N ARG A 55 -25.70 -17.41 -28.70
CA ARG A 55 -26.84 -18.27 -28.29
C ARG A 55 -28.13 -17.49 -28.14
N GLU A 56 -29.25 -18.22 -28.13
CA GLU A 56 -30.56 -17.61 -27.85
C GLU A 56 -30.62 -17.02 -26.43
N ALA A 57 -31.46 -16.01 -26.24
CA ALA A 57 -31.50 -15.24 -24.99
C ALA A 57 -31.88 -16.08 -23.74
N SER A 58 -32.64 -17.17 -23.89
CA SER A 58 -32.98 -18.10 -22.81
C SER A 58 -31.77 -18.97 -22.44
N GLU A 59 -31.10 -19.54 -23.44
CA GLU A 59 -29.90 -20.38 -23.27
C GLU A 59 -28.73 -19.59 -22.70
N ARG A 60 -28.52 -18.35 -23.17
CA ARG A 60 -27.51 -17.44 -22.63
C ARG A 60 -27.77 -17.14 -21.16
N ARG A 61 -29.01 -16.80 -20.78
CA ARG A 61 -29.36 -16.52 -19.37
C ARG A 61 -29.23 -17.76 -18.48
N ALA A 62 -29.57 -18.94 -18.99
CA ALA A 62 -29.35 -20.21 -18.29
C ALA A 62 -27.85 -20.48 -18.09
N ALA A 63 -27.03 -20.28 -19.13
CA ALA A 63 -25.58 -20.41 -19.06
C ALA A 63 -24.96 -19.44 -18.04
N ILE A 64 -25.35 -18.16 -18.04
CA ILE A 64 -24.86 -17.18 -17.06
C ILE A 64 -25.31 -17.53 -15.64
N THR A 65 -26.51 -18.08 -15.47
CA THR A 65 -26.98 -18.55 -14.15
C THR A 65 -26.13 -19.71 -13.65
N ALA A 66 -25.87 -20.72 -14.49
CA ALA A 66 -25.00 -21.84 -14.15
C ALA A 66 -23.55 -21.38 -13.86
N LEU A 67 -23.01 -20.46 -14.66
CA LEU A 67 -21.68 -19.86 -14.42
C LEU A 67 -21.60 -19.25 -13.01
N ARG A 68 -22.63 -18.49 -12.62
CA ARG A 68 -22.70 -17.87 -11.29
C ARG A 68 -22.78 -18.90 -10.18
N GLU A 69 -23.63 -19.93 -10.34
CA GLU A 69 -23.79 -20.98 -9.34
C GLU A 69 -22.50 -21.78 -9.12
N GLU A 70 -21.77 -22.11 -10.19
CA GLU A 70 -20.48 -22.81 -10.08
C GLU A 70 -19.41 -21.95 -9.41
N ILE A 71 -19.27 -20.67 -9.82
CA ILE A 71 -18.34 -19.74 -9.17
C ILE A 71 -18.69 -19.63 -7.69
N ARG A 72 -19.97 -19.40 -7.37
CA ARG A 72 -20.46 -19.25 -6.00
C ARG A 72 -20.16 -20.48 -5.14
N THR A 73 -20.32 -21.68 -5.70
CA THR A 73 -20.01 -22.96 -5.04
C THR A 73 -18.54 -23.00 -4.60
N VAL A 74 -17.62 -22.63 -5.50
CA VAL A 74 -16.18 -22.56 -5.19
C VAL A 74 -15.91 -21.48 -4.13
N LEU A 75 -16.52 -20.29 -4.26
CA LEU A 75 -16.30 -19.19 -3.32
C LEU A 75 -16.76 -19.51 -1.90
N LEU A 76 -17.84 -20.28 -1.76
CA LEU A 76 -18.42 -20.70 -0.47
C LEU A 76 -17.72 -21.92 0.16
N GLY A 77 -16.70 -22.50 -0.49
CA GLY A 77 -15.94 -23.62 0.09
C GLY A 77 -16.65 -24.97 -0.03
N TYR A 78 -17.52 -25.12 -1.03
CA TYR A 78 -18.02 -26.43 -1.45
C TYR A 78 -17.00 -27.12 -2.36
N ASP A 79 -17.10 -28.44 -2.42
CA ASP A 79 -16.21 -29.27 -3.22
C ASP A 79 -16.45 -29.01 -4.72
N ALA A 80 -15.38 -28.73 -5.46
CA ALA A 80 -15.44 -28.38 -6.88
C ALA A 80 -14.26 -29.01 -7.64
N ASP A 81 -14.48 -29.36 -8.90
CA ASP A 81 -13.42 -29.84 -9.80
C ASP A 81 -12.47 -28.68 -10.17
N PRO A 82 -11.18 -28.74 -9.77
CA PRO A 82 -10.20 -27.71 -10.10
C PRO A 82 -10.02 -27.50 -11.61
N ASP A 83 -10.21 -28.55 -12.42
CA ASP A 83 -10.03 -28.46 -13.88
C ASP A 83 -11.18 -27.68 -14.51
N ARG A 84 -12.41 -27.93 -14.05
CA ARG A 84 -13.59 -27.17 -14.47
C ARG A 84 -13.49 -25.71 -14.05
N ALA A 85 -13.10 -25.41 -12.81
CA ALA A 85 -12.89 -24.04 -12.36
C ALA A 85 -11.81 -23.29 -13.17
N ARG A 86 -10.72 -23.96 -13.58
CA ARG A 86 -9.71 -23.37 -14.48
C ARG A 86 -10.29 -23.06 -15.87
N ARG A 87 -11.17 -23.90 -16.41
CA ARG A 87 -11.88 -23.64 -17.67
C ARG A 87 -12.84 -22.45 -17.55
N LEU A 88 -13.56 -22.31 -16.43
CA LEU A 88 -14.41 -21.13 -16.17
C LEU A 88 -13.60 -19.84 -16.13
N ALA A 89 -12.43 -19.85 -15.48
CA ALA A 89 -11.53 -18.70 -15.48
C ALA A 89 -11.06 -18.33 -16.90
N ALA A 90 -10.69 -19.32 -17.72
CA ALA A 90 -10.29 -19.10 -19.11
C ALA A 90 -11.43 -18.56 -19.98
N LEU A 91 -12.67 -19.04 -19.78
CA LEU A 91 -13.86 -18.49 -20.42
C LEU A 91 -14.03 -17.00 -20.09
N LEU A 92 -13.94 -16.62 -18.82
CA LEU A 92 -14.08 -15.22 -18.37
C LEU A 92 -12.95 -14.31 -18.88
N ASP A 93 -11.71 -14.80 -18.89
CA ASP A 93 -10.55 -14.06 -19.40
C ASP A 93 -10.64 -13.80 -20.93
N SER A 94 -11.52 -14.49 -21.68
CA SER A 94 -11.74 -14.22 -23.10
C SER A 94 -12.45 -12.88 -23.39
N ALA A 95 -12.98 -12.20 -22.36
CA ALA A 95 -13.66 -10.91 -22.49
C ALA A 95 -12.76 -9.81 -23.10
N ASP A 96 -11.46 -9.82 -22.78
CA ASP A 96 -10.50 -8.80 -23.23
C ASP A 96 -10.26 -8.81 -24.75
N GLY A 97 -10.60 -9.90 -25.45
CA GLY A 97 -10.36 -10.10 -26.88
C GLY A 97 -11.60 -10.09 -27.78
N CYS A 98 -12.80 -9.98 -27.20
CA CYS A 98 -14.07 -10.13 -27.92
C CYS A 98 -14.89 -8.83 -27.92
N THR A 99 -15.59 -8.57 -29.03
CA THR A 99 -16.59 -7.48 -29.07
C THR A 99 -17.93 -8.03 -28.60
N LEU A 100 -18.28 -7.82 -27.33
CA LEU A 100 -19.48 -8.40 -26.72
C LEU A 100 -20.73 -7.56 -27.03
N SER A 101 -21.87 -8.22 -27.26
CA SER A 101 -23.16 -7.54 -27.38
C SER A 101 -23.58 -6.87 -26.08
N THR A 102 -24.41 -5.83 -26.17
CA THR A 102 -24.99 -5.15 -24.99
C THR A 102 -25.86 -6.09 -24.14
N ALA A 103 -26.45 -7.12 -24.76
CA ALA A 103 -27.29 -8.08 -24.07
C ALA A 103 -26.47 -9.02 -23.17
N LEU A 104 -25.40 -9.63 -23.71
CA LEU A 104 -24.49 -10.46 -22.90
C LEU A 104 -23.76 -9.62 -21.86
N ALA A 105 -23.33 -8.41 -22.20
CA ALA A 105 -22.72 -7.50 -21.23
C ALA A 105 -23.66 -7.20 -20.05
N GLY A 106 -24.96 -6.96 -20.32
CA GLY A 106 -25.99 -6.81 -19.31
C GLY A 106 -26.14 -8.04 -18.41
N ASP A 107 -26.20 -9.24 -19.00
CA ASP A 107 -26.32 -10.51 -18.26
C ASP A 107 -25.08 -10.75 -17.36
N LEU A 108 -23.87 -10.45 -17.85
CA LEU A 108 -22.60 -10.61 -17.11
C LEU A 108 -22.47 -9.66 -15.91
N THR A 109 -23.16 -8.52 -15.89
CA THR A 109 -23.15 -7.60 -14.72
C THR A 109 -23.60 -8.28 -13.43
N ALA A 110 -24.39 -9.36 -13.51
CA ALA A 110 -24.84 -10.13 -12.37
C ALA A 110 -23.70 -10.79 -11.57
N LEU A 111 -22.53 -11.01 -12.20
CA LEU A 111 -21.32 -11.55 -11.56
C LEU A 111 -20.76 -10.64 -10.46
N LYS A 112 -21.15 -9.36 -10.39
CA LYS A 112 -20.76 -8.44 -9.30
C LYS A 112 -21.07 -8.99 -7.90
N HIS A 113 -22.14 -9.77 -7.76
CA HIS A 113 -22.53 -10.37 -6.49
C HIS A 113 -21.48 -11.36 -5.98
N GLU A 114 -20.78 -12.06 -6.87
CA GLU A 114 -19.76 -13.03 -6.47
C GLU A 114 -18.49 -12.33 -5.95
N ILE A 115 -18.22 -11.10 -6.43
CA ILE A 115 -17.17 -10.23 -5.86
C ILE A 115 -17.53 -9.80 -4.43
N ILE A 116 -18.79 -9.41 -4.20
CA ILE A 116 -19.29 -9.05 -2.86
C ILE A 116 -19.17 -10.25 -1.91
N VAL A 117 -19.61 -11.44 -2.34
CA VAL A 117 -19.49 -12.68 -1.56
C VAL A 117 -18.05 -12.95 -1.18
N PHE A 118 -17.13 -12.88 -2.14
CA PHE A 118 -15.71 -13.07 -1.85
C PHE A 118 -15.19 -12.05 -0.82
N ALA A 119 -15.50 -10.76 -0.99
CA ALA A 119 -15.09 -9.71 -0.07
C ALA A 119 -15.65 -9.91 1.35
N ASP A 120 -16.91 -10.33 1.46
CA ASP A 120 -17.59 -10.54 2.74
C ASP A 120 -17.04 -11.75 3.52
N LEU A 121 -16.61 -12.79 2.81
CA LEU A 121 -15.97 -13.96 3.41
C LEU A 121 -14.51 -13.67 3.81
N GLU A 122 -13.71 -13.14 2.88
CA GLU A 122 -12.27 -12.94 3.10
C GLU A 122 -11.96 -11.95 4.24
N GLN A 123 -12.78 -10.91 4.42
CA GLN A 123 -12.55 -9.94 5.49
C GLN A 123 -12.60 -10.57 6.89
N LEU A 124 -13.27 -11.71 7.07
CA LEU A 124 -13.29 -12.43 8.34
C LEU A 124 -11.94 -13.07 8.67
N PHE A 125 -11.10 -13.31 7.67
CA PHE A 125 -9.77 -13.92 7.79
C PHE A 125 -8.65 -12.87 7.82
N LEU A 126 -8.96 -11.57 7.82
CA LEU A 126 -7.97 -10.51 7.91
C LEU A 126 -7.20 -10.57 9.24
N THR A 127 -5.87 -10.64 9.16
CA THR A 127 -4.94 -10.74 10.30
C THR A 127 -4.44 -9.39 10.81
N ALA A 128 -4.60 -8.32 10.03
CA ALA A 128 -4.21 -6.98 10.48
C ALA A 128 -5.06 -6.52 11.68
N PRO A 129 -4.45 -6.16 12.82
CA PRO A 129 -5.15 -5.55 13.95
C PRO A 129 -5.88 -4.26 13.55
N ARG A 130 -7.09 -4.07 14.07
CA ARG A 130 -7.91 -2.89 13.75
C ARG A 130 -7.51 -1.71 14.64
N SER A 131 -7.51 -0.51 14.07
CA SER A 131 -7.55 0.72 14.88
C SER A 131 -8.99 1.02 15.26
N ALA A 132 -9.29 1.02 16.56
CA ALA A 132 -10.56 1.45 17.12
C ALA A 132 -10.63 2.98 17.20
N ALA A 133 -11.85 3.52 17.33
CA ALA A 133 -12.05 4.95 17.60
C ALA A 133 -11.26 5.35 18.87
N GLY A 134 -10.43 6.39 18.77
CA GLY A 134 -9.48 6.78 19.80
C GLY A 134 -8.03 6.29 19.59
N GLY A 135 -7.70 5.75 18.41
CA GLY A 135 -6.32 5.39 18.04
C GLY A 135 -5.81 4.08 18.66
N GLN A 136 -6.71 3.29 19.25
CA GLN A 136 -6.37 2.09 20.02
C GLN A 136 -6.37 0.84 19.15
N VAL A 137 -5.38 -0.03 19.31
CA VAL A 137 -5.28 -1.26 18.52
C VAL A 137 -6.12 -2.38 19.16
N GLY A 138 -7.08 -2.92 18.43
CA GLY A 138 -7.92 -4.06 18.80
C GLY A 138 -7.59 -5.33 17.99
N PRO A 139 -8.17 -6.49 18.36
CA PRO A 139 -7.89 -7.76 17.68
C PRO A 139 -8.34 -7.72 16.21
N SER A 140 -7.63 -8.47 15.37
CA SER A 140 -7.97 -8.63 13.95
C SER A 140 -9.29 -9.40 13.77
N ASN A 141 -9.83 -9.40 12.56
CA ASN A 141 -11.03 -10.17 12.26
C ASN A 141 -10.77 -11.69 12.38
N ALA A 142 -9.58 -12.17 12.00
CA ALA A 142 -9.21 -13.57 12.13
C ALA A 142 -9.16 -14.01 13.60
N ALA A 143 -8.57 -13.21 14.49
CA ALA A 143 -8.62 -13.45 15.93
C ALA A 143 -10.06 -13.50 16.45
N ARG A 144 -10.90 -12.55 16.03
CA ARG A 144 -12.31 -12.48 16.44
C ARG A 144 -13.13 -13.65 15.91
N LEU A 145 -12.88 -14.13 14.69
CA LEU A 145 -13.53 -15.31 14.11
C LEU A 145 -13.19 -16.55 14.92
N ARG A 146 -11.90 -16.79 15.18
CA ARG A 146 -11.46 -17.90 16.04
C ARG A 146 -12.04 -17.79 17.45
N GLY A 147 -12.07 -16.57 18.00
CA GLY A 147 -12.71 -16.25 19.27
C GLY A 147 -14.20 -16.61 19.29
N TYR A 148 -14.92 -16.27 18.22
CA TYR A 148 -16.34 -16.59 18.05
C TYR A 148 -16.57 -18.11 17.96
N VAL A 149 -15.80 -18.83 17.14
CA VAL A 149 -15.93 -20.29 16.98
C VAL A 149 -15.73 -21.02 18.32
N ARG A 150 -14.74 -20.60 19.11
CA ARG A 150 -14.51 -21.11 20.48
C ARG A 150 -15.71 -20.84 21.42
N ARG A 151 -16.56 -19.86 21.11
CA ARG A 151 -17.70 -19.38 21.91
C ARG A 151 -19.06 -19.64 21.25
N MET A 152 -19.11 -20.37 20.13
CA MET A 152 -20.32 -20.49 19.31
C MET A 152 -21.51 -21.07 20.09
N ARG A 153 -21.28 -22.10 20.92
CA ARG A 153 -22.32 -22.70 21.78
C ARG A 153 -22.89 -21.75 22.84
N ALA A 154 -22.17 -20.66 23.15
CA ALA A 154 -22.61 -19.61 24.06
C ALA A 154 -23.10 -18.35 23.31
N GLY A 155 -23.59 -18.51 22.07
CA GLY A 155 -24.06 -17.40 21.24
C GLY A 155 -22.97 -16.36 20.92
N GLY A 156 -21.70 -16.77 20.91
CA GLY A 156 -20.56 -15.89 20.67
C GLY A 156 -20.36 -14.83 21.76
N ALA A 157 -20.69 -15.12 23.02
CA ALA A 157 -20.60 -14.18 24.14
C ALA A 157 -19.27 -13.40 24.19
N GLY A 158 -19.33 -12.08 24.35
CA GLY A 158 -18.15 -11.20 24.35
C GLY A 158 -17.59 -10.86 22.97
N THR A 159 -18.28 -11.23 21.88
CA THR A 159 -17.94 -10.77 20.52
C THR A 159 -18.68 -9.46 20.23
N GLY A 160 -17.95 -8.39 19.91
CA GLY A 160 -18.55 -7.09 19.57
C GLY A 160 -19.54 -7.15 18.41
N GLU A 161 -20.58 -6.31 18.48
CA GLU A 161 -21.69 -6.30 17.51
C GLU A 161 -21.23 -5.93 16.09
N ASP A 162 -20.19 -5.10 15.98
CA ASP A 162 -19.57 -4.75 14.70
C ASP A 162 -19.05 -5.98 13.94
N PHE A 163 -18.43 -6.96 14.63
CA PHE A 163 -17.99 -8.20 13.98
C PHE A 163 -19.10 -9.22 13.84
N ARG A 164 -20.09 -9.23 14.75
CA ARG A 164 -21.30 -10.03 14.55
C ARG A 164 -22.03 -9.62 13.28
N ALA A 165 -22.04 -8.33 12.94
CA ALA A 165 -22.59 -7.84 11.69
C ALA A 165 -21.82 -8.38 10.47
N LEU A 166 -20.48 -8.35 10.48
CA LEU A 166 -19.65 -8.95 9.42
C LEU A 166 -19.93 -10.45 9.27
N LEU A 167 -20.01 -11.17 10.40
CA LEU A 167 -20.29 -12.60 10.41
C LEU A 167 -21.69 -12.92 9.87
N ARG A 168 -22.71 -12.12 10.20
CA ARG A 168 -24.06 -12.28 9.62
C ARG A 168 -24.07 -12.02 8.12
N ALA A 169 -23.34 -11.03 7.64
CA ALA A 169 -23.24 -10.76 6.20
C ALA A 169 -22.64 -11.97 5.46
N ALA A 170 -21.49 -12.46 5.92
CA ALA A 170 -20.83 -13.64 5.37
C ALA A 170 -21.70 -14.92 5.46
N LEU A 171 -22.27 -15.21 6.63
CA LEU A 171 -23.10 -16.39 6.86
C LEU A 171 -24.46 -16.31 6.16
N GLY A 172 -24.94 -15.11 5.86
CA GLY A 172 -26.13 -14.89 5.04
C GLY A 172 -26.01 -15.52 3.65
N HIS A 173 -24.79 -15.58 3.09
CA HIS A 173 -24.55 -16.26 1.81
C HIS A 173 -24.71 -17.79 1.87
N TYR A 174 -24.66 -18.38 3.07
CA TYR A 174 -24.95 -19.79 3.33
C TYR A 174 -26.42 -20.03 3.74
N GLY A 175 -27.27 -18.99 3.70
CA GLY A 175 -28.67 -19.07 4.12
C GLY A 175 -28.88 -19.06 5.63
N VAL A 176 -27.87 -18.66 6.42
CA VAL A 176 -27.96 -18.57 7.89
C VAL A 176 -28.36 -17.17 8.31
N THR A 177 -29.52 -17.04 8.96
CA THR A 177 -30.10 -15.75 9.38
C THR A 177 -29.93 -15.44 10.87
N SER A 178 -29.59 -16.43 11.70
CA SER A 178 -29.32 -16.28 13.13
C SER A 178 -27.94 -16.82 13.51
N LEU A 179 -27.32 -16.20 14.51
CA LEU A 179 -26.06 -16.66 15.14
C LEU A 179 -26.32 -17.55 16.37
N ASP A 180 -27.57 -17.93 16.62
CA ASP A 180 -27.92 -18.92 17.62
C ASP A 180 -27.34 -20.27 17.24
N HIS A 181 -26.87 -21.02 18.24
CA HIS A 181 -26.25 -22.31 18.02
C HIS A 181 -27.24 -23.32 17.42
N GLY A 182 -26.86 -23.92 16.28
CA GLY A 182 -27.59 -25.00 15.61
C GLY A 182 -26.83 -25.57 14.41
N ASP A 183 -27.31 -26.68 13.86
CA ASP A 183 -26.62 -27.46 12.81
C ASP A 183 -26.36 -26.68 11.51
N SER A 184 -27.22 -25.71 11.17
CA SER A 184 -27.03 -24.85 9.99
C SER A 184 -25.83 -23.92 10.17
N LEU A 185 -25.68 -23.31 11.36
CA LEU A 185 -24.56 -22.45 11.71
C LEU A 185 -23.25 -23.24 11.75
N GLU A 186 -23.23 -24.43 12.36
CA GLU A 186 -22.01 -25.26 12.40
C GLU A 186 -21.53 -25.65 10.99
N ARG A 187 -22.45 -26.08 10.13
CA ARG A 187 -22.13 -26.44 8.73
C ARG A 187 -21.66 -25.24 7.92
N ALA A 188 -22.30 -24.08 8.08
CA ALA A 188 -21.90 -22.86 7.39
C ALA A 188 -20.51 -22.39 7.84
N LEU A 189 -20.20 -22.44 9.14
CA LEU A 189 -18.86 -22.13 9.64
C LEU A 189 -17.82 -23.13 9.14
N LEU A 190 -18.12 -24.43 9.12
CA LEU A 190 -17.21 -25.43 8.56
C LEU A 190 -16.87 -25.12 7.09
N ARG A 191 -17.90 -24.80 6.28
CA ARG A 191 -17.71 -24.42 4.88
C ARG A 191 -16.97 -23.09 4.73
N LEU A 192 -17.23 -22.11 5.60
CA LEU A 192 -16.48 -20.86 5.68
C LEU A 192 -14.99 -21.12 5.92
N PHE A 193 -14.62 -22.01 6.84
CA PHE A 193 -13.21 -22.39 7.03
C PHE A 193 -12.65 -23.21 5.85
N ALA A 194 -13.48 -24.05 5.22
CA ALA A 194 -13.08 -24.79 4.02
C ALA A 194 -12.69 -23.85 2.86
N THR A 195 -13.18 -22.60 2.83
CA THR A 195 -12.72 -21.61 1.84
C THR A 195 -11.21 -21.36 1.86
N GLN A 196 -10.54 -21.65 2.97
CA GLN A 196 -9.10 -21.44 3.17
C GLN A 196 -8.24 -22.63 2.73
N THR A 197 -8.84 -23.76 2.31
CA THR A 197 -8.09 -24.94 1.83
C THR A 197 -7.67 -24.83 0.37
N VAL A 198 -8.42 -24.08 -0.45
CA VAL A 198 -8.17 -23.86 -1.88
C VAL A 198 -8.11 -22.36 -2.25
N PRO A 199 -7.27 -21.55 -1.57
CA PRO A 199 -7.28 -20.10 -1.72
C PRO A 199 -6.90 -19.66 -3.14
N ASP A 200 -5.98 -20.36 -3.81
CA ASP A 200 -5.47 -19.96 -5.13
C ASP A 200 -6.54 -20.11 -6.23
N LEU A 201 -7.35 -21.16 -6.17
CA LEU A 201 -8.45 -21.38 -7.13
C LEU A 201 -9.50 -20.27 -7.01
N ARG A 202 -9.89 -19.93 -5.76
CA ARG A 202 -10.83 -18.85 -5.47
C ARG A 202 -10.29 -17.50 -5.97
N ARG A 203 -9.03 -17.19 -5.67
CA ARG A 203 -8.37 -15.95 -6.13
C ARG A 203 -8.31 -15.87 -7.66
N GLN A 204 -8.01 -16.99 -8.34
CA GLN A 204 -7.97 -17.04 -9.80
C GLN A 204 -9.35 -16.74 -10.41
N LEU A 205 -10.42 -17.37 -9.91
CA LEU A 205 -11.79 -17.13 -10.39
C LEU A 205 -12.22 -15.68 -10.19
N VAL A 206 -12.01 -15.13 -8.99
CA VAL A 206 -12.36 -13.73 -8.69
C VAL A 206 -11.60 -12.78 -9.60
N ARG A 207 -10.30 -13.04 -9.83
CA ARG A 207 -9.50 -12.23 -10.77
C ARG A 207 -10.08 -12.25 -12.18
N ALA A 208 -10.50 -13.42 -12.68
CA ALA A 208 -11.12 -13.56 -13.99
C ALA A 208 -12.47 -12.82 -14.06
N VAL A 209 -13.30 -12.91 -13.01
CA VAL A 209 -14.55 -12.14 -12.91
C VAL A 209 -14.29 -10.63 -12.93
N LEU A 210 -13.31 -10.14 -12.17
CA LEU A 210 -12.97 -8.72 -12.13
C LEU A 210 -12.52 -8.18 -13.49
N ARG A 211 -11.69 -8.95 -14.22
CA ARG A 211 -11.28 -8.59 -15.59
C ARG A 211 -12.46 -8.56 -16.54
N CYS A 212 -13.29 -9.60 -16.50
CA CYS A 212 -14.51 -9.66 -17.30
C CYS A 212 -15.40 -8.43 -17.05
N LEU A 213 -15.65 -8.07 -15.78
CA LEU A 213 -16.43 -6.88 -15.41
C LEU A 213 -15.77 -5.56 -15.88
N ALA A 214 -14.44 -5.45 -15.80
CA ALA A 214 -13.70 -4.27 -16.25
C ALA A 214 -13.64 -4.13 -17.78
N ALA A 215 -13.76 -5.24 -18.52
CA ALA A 215 -13.77 -5.29 -19.98
C ALA A 215 -15.15 -4.98 -20.59
N LEU A 216 -16.23 -4.98 -19.79
CA LEU A 216 -17.57 -4.74 -20.31
C LEU A 216 -17.70 -3.35 -20.96
N PRO A 217 -18.41 -3.22 -22.10
CA PRO A 217 -18.61 -1.94 -22.77
C PRO A 217 -19.21 -0.87 -21.84
N ARG A 218 -18.59 0.31 -21.81
CA ARG A 218 -18.93 1.46 -20.94
C ARG A 218 -20.26 2.16 -21.26
N ALA A 219 -21.14 1.55 -22.06
CA ALA A 219 -22.38 2.18 -22.48
C ALA A 219 -23.36 2.25 -21.30
N GLU A 220 -23.44 3.41 -20.63
CA GLU A 220 -24.45 3.78 -19.62
C GLU A 220 -24.91 2.61 -18.72
N GLY A 221 -23.94 1.91 -18.12
CA GLY A 221 -24.16 0.63 -17.47
C GLY A 221 -24.55 0.72 -15.98
N PRO A 222 -25.30 -0.25 -15.44
CA PRO A 222 -25.77 -0.31 -14.04
C PRO A 222 -24.66 -0.54 -12.98
N LEU A 223 -23.38 -0.51 -13.36
CA LEU A 223 -22.25 -0.76 -12.47
C LEU A 223 -21.62 0.52 -11.90
N ALA A 224 -21.65 1.64 -12.63
CA ALA A 224 -20.96 2.87 -12.25
C ALA A 224 -21.50 3.51 -10.95
N ASP A 225 -22.77 3.27 -10.64
CA ASP A 225 -23.45 3.76 -9.43
C ASP A 225 -23.58 2.69 -8.33
N ASP A 226 -22.96 1.51 -8.49
CA ASP A 226 -23.07 0.41 -7.53
C ASP A 226 -22.12 0.59 -6.34
N ALA A 227 -22.63 1.22 -5.28
CA ALA A 227 -21.89 1.45 -4.05
C ALA A 227 -21.41 0.15 -3.37
N ALA A 228 -22.16 -0.96 -3.50
CA ALA A 228 -21.81 -2.23 -2.86
C ALA A 228 -20.62 -2.90 -3.56
N LEU A 229 -20.58 -2.83 -4.89
CA LEU A 229 -19.43 -3.28 -5.67
C LEU A 229 -18.20 -2.40 -5.42
N ALA A 230 -18.35 -1.07 -5.41
CA ALA A 230 -17.24 -0.15 -5.12
C ALA A 230 -16.60 -0.45 -3.75
N ASP A 231 -17.43 -0.63 -2.72
CA ASP A 231 -17.00 -0.97 -1.37
C ASP A 231 -16.33 -2.36 -1.31
N ALA A 232 -16.87 -3.37 -2.03
CA ALA A 232 -16.25 -4.69 -2.13
C ALA A 232 -14.85 -4.64 -2.79
N LEU A 233 -14.68 -3.88 -3.86
CA LEU A 233 -13.38 -3.69 -4.52
C LEU A 233 -12.38 -2.99 -3.59
N ALA A 234 -12.81 -1.95 -2.89
CA ALA A 234 -11.99 -1.24 -1.90
C ALA A 234 -11.56 -2.17 -0.76
N ARG A 235 -12.46 -3.02 -0.25
CA ARG A 235 -12.12 -4.05 0.74
C ARG A 235 -11.10 -5.04 0.20
N ILE A 236 -11.30 -5.61 -1.00
CA ILE A 236 -10.35 -6.56 -1.60
C ILE A 236 -8.97 -5.92 -1.77
N ALA A 237 -8.91 -4.67 -2.22
CA ALA A 237 -7.66 -3.91 -2.33
C ALA A 237 -6.97 -3.69 -0.98
N ALA A 238 -7.74 -3.40 0.08
CA ALA A 238 -7.23 -3.24 1.45
C ALA A 238 -6.74 -4.56 2.08
N MET A 239 -7.32 -5.70 1.67
CA MET A 239 -6.95 -7.04 2.13
C MET A 239 -5.77 -7.65 1.35
N ARG A 240 -4.92 -6.83 0.73
CA ARG A 240 -3.77 -7.27 -0.11
C ARG A 240 -2.88 -8.32 0.56
N ALA A 241 -2.60 -8.15 1.85
CA ALA A 241 -1.80 -9.09 2.63
C ALA A 241 -2.42 -10.51 2.67
N LEU A 242 -3.75 -10.62 2.51
CA LEU A 242 -4.49 -11.87 2.51
C LEU A 242 -4.77 -12.43 1.10
N VAL A 243 -5.16 -11.58 0.14
CA VAL A 243 -5.74 -12.04 -1.14
C VAL A 243 -4.74 -12.18 -2.30
N SER A 244 -3.45 -11.89 -2.06
CA SER A 244 -2.34 -11.73 -3.02
C SER A 244 -2.28 -10.38 -3.72
N ASP A 245 -1.05 -9.97 -4.08
CA ASP A 245 -0.79 -8.75 -4.85
C ASP A 245 -1.55 -8.72 -6.18
N ALA A 246 -1.62 -9.85 -6.90
CA ALA A 246 -2.23 -9.89 -8.22
C ALA A 246 -3.73 -9.59 -8.17
N LEU A 247 -4.44 -10.15 -7.19
CA LEU A 247 -5.87 -9.93 -7.03
C LEU A 247 -6.16 -8.52 -6.50
N ALA A 248 -5.38 -8.04 -5.52
CA ALA A 248 -5.51 -6.67 -5.03
C ALA A 248 -5.23 -5.63 -6.14
N ASP A 249 -4.22 -5.85 -6.98
CA ASP A 249 -3.92 -4.99 -8.13
C ASP A 249 -5.08 -5.01 -9.15
N THR A 250 -5.63 -6.18 -9.48
CA THR A 250 -6.82 -6.28 -10.37
C THR A 250 -8.07 -5.62 -9.77
N ALA A 251 -8.28 -5.67 -8.44
CA ALA A 251 -9.39 -4.97 -7.80
C ALA A 251 -9.24 -3.44 -7.86
N ILE A 252 -8.02 -2.92 -7.68
CA ILE A 252 -7.72 -1.49 -7.84
C ILE A 252 -7.94 -1.06 -9.30
N GLU A 253 -7.46 -1.85 -10.26
CA GLU A 253 -7.67 -1.59 -11.70
C GLU A 253 -9.15 -1.58 -12.04
N ALA A 254 -9.92 -2.58 -11.58
CA ALA A 254 -11.37 -2.64 -11.79
C ALA A 254 -12.06 -1.43 -11.14
N HIS A 255 -11.67 -1.02 -9.93
CA HIS A 255 -12.25 0.16 -9.27
C HIS A 255 -11.99 1.43 -10.08
N ALA A 256 -10.75 1.62 -10.54
CA ALA A 256 -10.36 2.77 -11.35
C ALA A 256 -11.10 2.80 -12.70
N VAL A 257 -11.29 1.65 -13.35
CA VAL A 257 -11.98 1.55 -14.64
C VAL A 257 -13.49 1.73 -14.51
N ILE A 258 -14.12 1.13 -13.49
CA ILE A 258 -15.57 1.11 -13.32
C ILE A 258 -16.12 2.40 -12.70
N PHE A 259 -15.41 3.00 -11.72
CA PHE A 259 -15.93 4.12 -10.92
C PHE A 259 -15.20 5.45 -11.15
N GLU A 260 -13.86 5.44 -11.13
CA GLU A 260 -13.07 6.67 -11.22
C GLU A 260 -13.03 7.23 -12.65
N SER A 261 -12.73 6.37 -13.63
CA SER A 261 -12.57 6.77 -15.03
C SER A 261 -13.83 7.42 -15.60
N PRO A 262 -15.06 6.86 -15.42
CA PRO A 262 -16.26 7.48 -15.95
C PRO A 262 -16.56 8.85 -15.33
N THR A 263 -16.36 8.99 -14.01
CA THR A 263 -16.56 10.27 -13.31
C THR A 263 -15.59 11.34 -13.84
N LEU A 264 -14.33 10.98 -14.04
CA LEU A 264 -13.29 11.87 -14.56
C LEU A 264 -13.49 12.18 -16.06
N GLU A 265 -13.98 11.22 -16.84
CA GLU A 265 -14.35 11.39 -18.24
C GLU A 265 -15.57 12.30 -18.38
N GLN A 266 -16.64 12.09 -17.60
CA GLN A 266 -17.85 12.91 -17.61
C GLN A 266 -17.57 14.36 -17.20
N ARG A 267 -16.75 14.59 -16.17
CA ARG A 267 -16.31 15.94 -15.78
C ARG A 267 -15.55 16.63 -16.92
N ALA A 268 -14.70 15.90 -17.63
CA ALA A 268 -13.98 16.42 -18.78
C ALA A 268 -14.90 16.70 -19.98
N GLU A 269 -15.89 15.83 -20.21
CA GLU A 269 -16.90 16.01 -21.24
C GLU A 269 -17.80 17.21 -20.97
N LEU A 270 -18.27 17.39 -19.73
CA LEU A 270 -19.09 18.55 -19.34
C LEU A 270 -18.34 19.86 -19.54
N ALA A 271 -17.04 19.89 -19.17
CA ALA A 271 -16.18 21.04 -19.43
C ALA A 271 -16.08 21.34 -20.95
N ALA A 272 -15.94 20.30 -21.79
CA ALA A 272 -15.81 20.42 -23.25
C ALA A 272 -17.13 20.65 -24.01
N ALA A 273 -18.26 20.17 -23.50
CA ALA A 273 -19.57 20.18 -24.14
C ALA A 273 -20.13 21.60 -24.34
N SER A 274 -19.83 22.50 -23.39
CA SER A 274 -20.19 23.92 -23.46
C SER A 274 -19.69 24.61 -24.74
N TRP A 275 -18.60 24.11 -25.32
CA TRP A 275 -18.01 24.62 -26.55
C TRP A 275 -18.46 23.88 -27.81
N LEU A 276 -18.54 22.55 -27.81
CA LEU A 276 -18.99 21.76 -28.98
C LEU A 276 -20.37 22.24 -29.49
N VAL A 277 -21.25 22.68 -28.58
CA VAL A 277 -22.56 23.28 -28.90
C VAL A 277 -22.43 24.66 -29.57
N ARG A 278 -21.45 25.49 -29.17
CA ARG A 278 -21.18 26.82 -29.80
C ARG A 278 -20.45 26.70 -31.14
N ALA A 279 -19.58 25.68 -31.29
CA ALA A 279 -18.79 25.42 -32.49
C ALA A 279 -19.65 24.94 -33.67
N ALA A 280 -20.73 24.21 -33.40
CA ALA A 280 -21.66 23.76 -34.43
C ALA A 280 -22.54 24.88 -35.02
N ALA A 281 -22.58 26.07 -34.39
CA ALA A 281 -23.55 27.12 -34.65
C ALA A 281 -23.05 28.30 -35.51
N GLY A 282 -21.78 28.33 -35.96
CA GLY A 282 -21.19 29.52 -36.62
C GLY A 282 -20.30 29.24 -37.83
N ALA A 283 -20.35 30.15 -38.82
CA ALA A 283 -19.57 30.12 -40.07
C ALA A 283 -18.20 30.86 -40.00
N SER A 284 -17.74 31.23 -38.79
CA SER A 284 -16.47 31.95 -38.55
C SER A 284 -15.43 31.05 -37.87
N PRO A 285 -14.12 31.27 -38.12
CA PRO A 285 -13.07 30.48 -37.47
C PRO A 285 -13.15 30.61 -35.94
N PRO A 286 -12.99 29.49 -35.20
CA PRO A 286 -13.05 29.53 -33.75
C PRO A 286 -11.90 30.38 -33.16
N PRO A 287 -12.11 31.06 -32.02
CA PRO A 287 -11.04 31.72 -31.28
C PRO A 287 -9.87 30.75 -30.98
N GLN A 288 -8.65 31.27 -30.88
CA GLN A 288 -7.49 30.42 -30.57
C GLN A 288 -7.57 29.78 -29.18
N THR A 289 -8.10 30.50 -28.19
CA THR A 289 -8.34 30.00 -26.82
C THR A 289 -9.18 28.72 -26.82
N VAL A 290 -10.20 28.72 -27.65
CA VAL A 290 -11.09 27.59 -27.89
C VAL A 290 -10.37 26.38 -28.50
N LEU A 291 -9.45 26.61 -29.45
CA LEU A 291 -8.68 25.53 -30.08
C LEU A 291 -7.72 24.89 -29.07
N VAL A 292 -7.16 25.67 -28.14
CA VAL A 292 -6.30 25.16 -27.06
C VAL A 292 -7.12 24.32 -26.08
N ASP A 293 -8.31 24.80 -25.69
CA ASP A 293 -9.21 24.05 -24.81
C ASP A 293 -9.66 22.72 -25.45
N LEU A 294 -10.03 22.75 -26.75
CA LEU A 294 -10.36 21.54 -27.51
C LEU A 294 -9.16 20.58 -27.58
N ALA A 295 -7.96 21.10 -27.85
CA ALA A 295 -6.74 20.31 -27.92
C ALA A 295 -6.41 19.59 -26.60
N ALA A 296 -6.82 20.15 -25.45
CA ALA A 296 -6.63 19.58 -24.12
C ALA A 296 -7.70 18.53 -23.71
N THR A 297 -8.76 18.37 -24.50
CA THR A 297 -9.83 17.38 -24.20
C THR A 297 -9.33 15.93 -24.33
N PRO A 298 -9.99 14.97 -23.65
CA PRO A 298 -9.71 13.54 -23.84
C PRO A 298 -9.85 13.10 -25.30
N ARG A 299 -9.09 12.09 -25.72
CA ARG A 299 -9.03 11.64 -27.12
C ARG A 299 -10.40 11.36 -27.74
N HIS A 300 -11.30 10.68 -27.05
CA HIS A 300 -12.62 10.32 -27.58
C HIS A 300 -13.53 11.54 -27.82
N VAL A 301 -13.33 12.62 -27.05
CA VAL A 301 -14.01 13.91 -27.27
C VAL A 301 -13.36 14.63 -28.44
N PHE A 302 -12.02 14.68 -28.46
CA PHE A 302 -11.24 15.30 -29.53
C PHE A 302 -11.52 14.67 -30.90
N ASP A 303 -11.69 13.34 -30.96
CA ASP A 303 -11.98 12.59 -32.18
C ASP A 303 -13.29 13.00 -32.86
N ARG A 304 -14.23 13.65 -32.16
CA ARG A 304 -15.43 14.23 -32.78
C ARG A 304 -15.08 15.31 -33.80
N VAL A 305 -14.08 16.14 -33.50
CA VAL A 305 -13.52 17.14 -34.43
C VAL A 305 -12.43 16.51 -35.32
N GLY A 306 -11.68 15.53 -34.80
CA GLY A 306 -10.68 14.78 -35.56
C GLY A 306 -11.25 14.13 -36.84
N ARG A 307 -12.52 13.70 -36.82
CA ARG A 307 -13.22 13.17 -38.02
C ARG A 307 -13.23 14.14 -39.20
N TRP A 308 -13.17 15.46 -38.95
CA TRP A 308 -13.17 16.48 -40.00
C TRP A 308 -11.83 16.61 -40.72
N LEU A 309 -10.72 16.03 -40.20
CA LEU A 309 -9.38 16.11 -40.81
C LEU A 309 -9.34 15.65 -42.28
N PHE A 310 -10.26 14.77 -42.66
CA PHE A 310 -10.32 14.17 -43.99
C PHE A 310 -11.67 14.37 -44.69
N GLU A 311 -12.52 15.28 -44.19
CA GLU A 311 -13.78 15.67 -44.85
C GLU A 311 -13.54 16.50 -46.11
N THR A 312 -14.52 16.51 -47.02
CA THR A 312 -14.49 17.30 -48.26
C THR A 312 -14.56 18.81 -47.98
N ASP A 313 -15.31 19.22 -46.96
CA ASP A 313 -15.44 20.62 -46.54
C ASP A 313 -14.09 21.18 -46.05
N ALA A 314 -13.56 22.16 -46.79
CA ALA A 314 -12.29 22.80 -46.50
C ALA A 314 -12.31 23.59 -45.18
N HIS A 315 -13.46 24.13 -44.76
CA HIS A 315 -13.57 24.90 -43.53
C HIS A 315 -13.44 23.98 -42.30
N ARG A 316 -14.22 22.89 -42.28
CA ARG A 316 -14.14 21.87 -41.22
C ARG A 316 -12.76 21.21 -41.13
N ARG A 317 -12.18 20.88 -42.28
CA ARG A 317 -10.82 20.33 -42.37
C ARG A 317 -9.76 21.27 -41.80
N ASN A 318 -9.89 22.58 -42.09
CA ASN A 318 -8.97 23.59 -41.55
C ASN A 318 -9.09 23.75 -40.03
N ILE A 319 -10.30 23.69 -39.48
CA ILE A 319 -10.53 23.73 -38.03
C ILE A 319 -9.91 22.51 -37.36
N ALA A 320 -10.17 21.31 -37.90
CA ALA A 320 -9.64 20.09 -37.32
C ALA A 320 -8.11 19.97 -37.43
N LEU A 321 -7.52 20.40 -38.54
CA LEU A 321 -6.06 20.48 -38.67
C LEU A 321 -5.47 21.45 -37.65
N SER A 322 -6.11 22.60 -37.42
CA SER A 322 -5.69 23.57 -36.41
C SER A 322 -5.73 22.99 -34.99
N ALA A 323 -6.84 22.35 -34.63
CA ALA A 323 -7.01 21.69 -33.34
C ALA A 323 -6.02 20.53 -33.14
N TYR A 324 -5.76 19.76 -34.19
CA TYR A 324 -4.78 18.66 -34.17
C TYR A 324 -3.36 19.17 -33.93
N LEU A 325 -2.95 20.22 -34.62
CA LEU A 325 -1.63 20.80 -34.38
C LEU A 325 -1.54 21.39 -32.96
N PHE A 326 -2.55 22.10 -32.47
CA PHE A 326 -2.55 22.59 -31.09
C PHE A 326 -2.45 21.47 -30.06
N ARG A 327 -3.06 20.32 -30.33
CA ARG A 327 -2.92 19.11 -29.49
C ARG A 327 -1.49 18.56 -29.48
N ARG A 328 -0.77 18.64 -30.60
CA ARG A 328 0.61 18.12 -30.72
C ARG A 328 1.64 19.06 -30.13
N PHE A 329 1.49 20.36 -30.37
CA PHE A 329 2.42 21.40 -29.88
C PHE A 329 2.08 21.85 -28.45
N ALA A 330 0.84 21.64 -27.99
CA ALA A 330 0.35 21.92 -26.64
C ALA A 330 0.80 23.29 -26.09
N PRO A 331 0.49 24.41 -26.79
CA PRO A 331 0.88 25.73 -26.30
C PRO A 331 0.10 26.08 -25.02
N ASP A 332 0.78 26.67 -24.05
CA ASP A 332 0.20 27.12 -22.78
C ASP A 332 -0.51 28.48 -22.89
N GLU A 333 -0.21 29.23 -23.97
CA GLU A 333 -0.87 30.48 -24.37
C GLU A 333 -1.34 30.41 -25.84
N PRO A 334 -2.38 31.18 -26.25
CA PRO A 334 -2.82 31.22 -27.64
C PRO A 334 -1.71 31.65 -28.61
N VAL A 335 -1.43 30.83 -29.63
CA VAL A 335 -0.41 31.10 -30.66
C VAL A 335 -1.03 31.48 -32.01
N ALA A 336 -0.33 32.30 -32.78
CA ALA A 336 -0.79 32.77 -34.08
C ALA A 336 -0.92 31.61 -35.08
N LEU A 337 -2.07 31.55 -35.75
CA LEU A 337 -2.42 30.51 -36.71
C LEU A 337 -2.89 31.15 -38.01
N THR A 338 -2.23 30.84 -39.11
CA THR A 338 -2.50 31.42 -40.42
C THR A 338 -2.82 30.32 -41.43
N ALA A 339 -4.03 30.38 -42.02
CA ALA A 339 -4.41 29.48 -43.11
C ALA A 339 -3.72 29.91 -44.42
N ILE A 340 -3.02 28.99 -45.06
CA ILE A 340 -2.27 29.23 -46.29
C ILE A 340 -2.91 28.49 -47.45
N ARG A 341 -3.09 29.22 -48.56
CA ARG A 341 -3.59 28.68 -49.83
C ARG A 341 -2.59 29.00 -50.94
N SER A 342 -1.87 27.98 -51.42
CA SER A 342 -1.03 28.09 -52.63
C SER A 342 -1.48 27.07 -53.68
N GLY A 343 -2.09 27.55 -54.76
CA GLY A 343 -2.67 26.70 -55.80
C GLY A 343 -3.72 25.72 -55.24
N SER A 344 -3.41 24.41 -55.29
CA SER A 344 -4.25 23.34 -54.74
C SER A 344 -3.87 22.90 -53.31
N LEU A 345 -2.80 23.46 -52.75
CA LEU A 345 -2.33 23.16 -51.39
C LEU A 345 -3.09 24.02 -50.37
N HIS A 346 -3.67 23.34 -49.38
CA HIS A 346 -4.26 23.96 -48.19
C HIS A 346 -3.40 23.54 -47.00
N ALA A 347 -2.77 24.50 -46.33
CA ALA A 347 -1.88 24.26 -45.20
C ALA A 347 -2.20 25.22 -44.06
N GLN A 348 -1.78 24.87 -42.85
CA GLN A 348 -1.84 25.73 -41.67
C GLN A 348 -0.43 26.10 -41.23
N ARG A 349 -0.18 27.38 -41.00
CA ARG A 349 1.05 27.87 -40.38
C ARG A 349 0.80 28.19 -38.92
N ILE A 350 1.70 27.71 -38.06
CA ILE A 350 1.77 28.04 -36.64
C ILE A 350 3.09 28.75 -36.39
N ASP A 351 3.01 29.91 -35.75
CA ASP A 351 4.16 30.67 -35.28
C ASP A 351 4.29 30.46 -33.76
N LEU A 352 5.31 29.71 -33.34
CA LEU A 352 5.55 29.41 -31.94
C LEU A 352 6.25 30.60 -31.24
N PRO A 353 6.08 30.76 -29.90
CA PRO A 353 6.67 31.88 -29.16
C PRO A 353 8.20 31.95 -29.22
N ASP A 354 8.86 30.82 -29.45
CA ASP A 354 10.32 30.70 -29.59
C ASP A 354 10.83 31.06 -31.00
N GLY A 355 9.95 31.53 -31.89
CA GLY A 355 10.28 31.93 -33.26
C GLY A 355 10.28 30.78 -34.27
N ARG A 356 9.99 29.55 -33.86
CA ARG A 356 9.88 28.41 -34.79
C ARG A 356 8.58 28.47 -35.58
N VAL A 357 8.69 28.25 -36.89
CA VAL A 357 7.53 28.19 -37.80
C VAL A 357 7.24 26.74 -38.19
N VAL A 358 6.00 26.31 -38.00
CA VAL A 358 5.52 24.95 -38.32
C VAL A 358 4.45 25.01 -39.40
N ILE A 359 4.56 24.14 -40.40
CA ILE A 359 3.58 24.02 -41.49
C ILE A 359 2.88 22.67 -41.40
N GLY A 360 1.59 22.68 -41.10
CA GLY A 360 0.73 21.49 -41.08
C GLY A 360 -0.09 21.31 -42.35
N VAL A 361 -0.25 20.07 -42.81
CA VAL A 361 -1.05 19.70 -43.98
C VAL A 361 -1.72 18.34 -43.76
N THR A 362 -2.91 18.14 -44.31
CA THR A 362 -3.57 16.83 -44.36
C THR A 362 -3.33 16.12 -45.70
N SER A 363 -3.22 14.80 -45.68
CA SER A 363 -2.97 13.97 -46.87
C SER A 363 -3.59 12.58 -46.73
N THR A 364 -3.64 11.83 -47.82
CA THR A 364 -3.94 10.38 -47.81
C THR A 364 -2.66 9.58 -48.04
N VAL A 365 -2.65 8.29 -47.68
CA VAL A 365 -1.50 7.40 -47.87
C VAL A 365 -1.06 7.35 -49.34
N ALA A 366 -2.01 7.30 -50.28
CA ALA A 366 -1.71 7.28 -51.70
C ALA A 366 -1.02 8.57 -52.21
N SER A 367 -1.30 9.71 -51.57
CA SER A 367 -0.87 11.04 -52.02
C SER A 367 0.26 11.66 -51.21
N VAL A 368 0.67 11.06 -50.08
CA VAL A 368 1.64 11.62 -49.12
C VAL A 368 2.94 12.13 -49.78
N ALA A 369 3.54 11.35 -50.66
CA ALA A 369 4.77 11.72 -51.37
C ALA A 369 4.59 12.94 -52.29
N ARG A 370 3.40 13.09 -52.89
CA ARG A 370 3.06 14.24 -53.75
C ARG A 370 2.80 15.48 -52.91
N THR A 371 2.11 15.33 -51.77
CA THR A 371 1.82 16.41 -50.83
C THR A 371 3.11 17.01 -50.27
N VAL A 372 4.03 16.17 -49.79
CA VAL A 372 5.33 16.60 -49.26
C VAL A 372 6.15 17.37 -50.30
N LYS A 373 6.21 16.87 -51.55
CA LYS A 373 6.89 17.59 -52.65
C LYS A 373 6.27 18.96 -52.95
N ARG A 374 4.93 19.08 -52.87
CA ARG A 374 4.23 20.36 -53.09
C ARG A 374 4.52 21.35 -51.98
N VAL A 375 4.45 20.92 -50.71
CA VAL A 375 4.80 21.75 -49.56
C VAL A 375 6.25 22.22 -49.68
N GLY A 376 7.17 21.32 -50.00
CA GLY A 376 8.58 21.67 -50.14
C GLY A 376 8.86 22.68 -51.25
N ARG A 377 8.19 22.56 -52.41
CA ARG A 377 8.28 23.56 -53.50
C ARG A 377 7.71 24.91 -53.09
N ALA A 378 6.58 24.93 -52.41
CA ALA A 378 5.94 26.18 -51.99
C ALA A 378 6.73 26.89 -50.86
N ILE A 379 7.44 26.14 -50.00
CA ILE A 379 8.43 26.70 -49.07
C ILE A 379 9.61 27.30 -49.84
N ALA A 380 10.19 26.55 -50.80
CA ALA A 380 11.32 27.02 -51.61
C ALA A 380 10.99 28.24 -52.48
N ALA A 381 9.74 28.35 -52.95
CA ALA A 381 9.24 29.49 -53.71
C ALA A 381 8.90 30.72 -52.84
N GLY A 382 8.98 30.61 -51.50
CA GLY A 382 8.65 31.69 -50.57
C GLY A 382 7.15 31.99 -50.43
N GLU A 383 6.28 31.13 -50.95
CA GLU A 383 4.82 31.30 -50.97
C GLU A 383 4.17 31.08 -49.60
N ILE A 384 4.84 30.32 -48.72
CA ILE A 384 4.34 29.88 -47.41
C ILE A 384 5.05 30.61 -46.26
N ALA A 385 6.35 30.87 -46.42
CA ALA A 385 7.20 31.54 -45.43
C ALA A 385 7.79 32.83 -46.03
N ALA A 386 6.94 33.82 -46.30
CA ALA A 386 7.39 35.12 -46.80
C ALA A 386 8.20 35.84 -45.70
N GLY A 387 9.51 36.04 -45.93
CA GLY A 387 10.39 36.84 -45.07
C GLY A 387 11.13 36.05 -43.98
N ARG A 388 12.44 35.82 -44.23
CA ARG A 388 13.55 35.51 -43.29
C ARG A 388 13.40 34.39 -42.23
N SER A 389 12.26 33.70 -42.13
CA SER A 389 12.04 32.64 -41.13
C SER A 389 12.29 31.28 -41.76
N THR A 390 13.30 30.53 -41.30
CA THR A 390 13.50 29.13 -41.70
C THR A 390 12.36 28.28 -41.14
N VAL A 391 11.70 27.47 -41.99
CA VAL A 391 10.65 26.56 -41.53
C VAL A 391 11.28 25.48 -40.66
N HIS A 392 10.84 25.36 -39.41
CA HIS A 392 11.39 24.39 -38.47
C HIS A 392 10.85 22.98 -38.77
N ALA A 393 9.53 22.85 -38.92
CA ALA A 393 8.89 21.54 -39.08
C ALA A 393 7.77 21.54 -40.13
N ILE A 394 7.67 20.43 -40.86
CA ILE A 394 6.53 20.10 -41.71
C ILE A 394 5.75 18.96 -41.04
N GLU A 395 4.48 19.19 -40.73
CA GLU A 395 3.58 18.21 -40.11
C GLU A 395 2.60 17.68 -41.16
N VAL A 396 2.68 16.38 -41.47
CA VAL A 396 1.83 15.73 -42.46
C VAL A 396 0.90 14.77 -41.76
N VAL A 397 -0.38 15.13 -41.68
CA VAL A 397 -1.42 14.34 -41.03
C VAL A 397 -2.08 13.44 -42.08
N VAL A 398 -1.99 12.12 -41.88
CA VAL A 398 -2.41 11.11 -42.86
C VAL A 398 -3.48 10.20 -42.27
N ALA A 399 -4.54 9.94 -43.02
CA ALA A 399 -5.56 8.97 -42.63
C ALA A 399 -5.01 7.54 -42.76
N ASP A 400 -5.05 6.76 -41.67
CA ASP A 400 -4.66 5.35 -41.65
C ASP A 400 -5.93 4.47 -41.65
N GLU A 401 -6.58 4.34 -42.82
CA GLU A 401 -7.85 3.62 -42.96
C GLU A 401 -7.68 2.13 -43.31
N ASP A 402 -6.52 1.73 -43.83
CA ASP A 402 -6.28 0.39 -44.40
C ASP A 402 -5.21 -0.43 -43.64
N GLY A 403 -4.69 0.06 -42.51
CA GLY A 403 -3.66 -0.63 -41.73
C GLY A 403 -2.37 -0.90 -42.51
N GLN A 404 -2.03 -0.02 -43.46
CA GLN A 404 -0.84 -0.18 -44.29
C GLN A 404 0.44 -0.04 -43.46
N ASP A 405 1.47 -0.79 -43.83
CA ASP A 405 2.77 -0.79 -43.16
C ASP A 405 3.34 0.64 -43.07
N PRO A 406 3.49 1.22 -41.85
CA PRO A 406 4.05 2.55 -41.65
C PRO A 406 5.42 2.74 -42.31
N ASP A 407 6.25 1.69 -42.34
CA ASP A 407 7.61 1.78 -42.85
C ASP A 407 7.62 2.00 -44.36
N ALA A 408 6.67 1.39 -45.08
CA ALA A 408 6.46 1.61 -46.51
C ALA A 408 6.00 3.06 -46.81
N ILE A 409 5.17 3.65 -45.96
CA ILE A 409 4.70 5.04 -46.09
C ILE A 409 5.87 6.01 -45.91
N VAL A 410 6.68 5.81 -44.87
CA VAL A 410 7.85 6.64 -44.57
C VAL A 410 8.91 6.53 -45.65
N ALA A 411 9.19 5.32 -46.15
CA ALA A 411 10.13 5.11 -47.25
C ALA A 411 9.75 5.94 -48.50
N ARG A 412 8.45 6.02 -48.83
CA ARG A 412 7.96 6.87 -49.94
C ARG A 412 8.18 8.36 -49.67
N VAL A 413 8.05 8.80 -48.42
CA VAL A 413 8.30 10.19 -48.01
C VAL A 413 9.80 10.51 -48.04
N VAL A 414 10.65 9.63 -47.52
CA VAL A 414 12.11 9.74 -47.57
C VAL A 414 12.60 9.83 -49.01
N GLN A 415 12.14 8.93 -49.90
CA GLN A 415 12.47 8.97 -51.33
C GLN A 415 11.99 10.27 -51.99
N ALA A 416 10.81 10.75 -51.62
CA ALA A 416 10.27 12.00 -52.14
C ALA A 416 11.10 13.22 -51.74
N LEU A 417 11.63 13.22 -50.51
CA LEU A 417 12.44 14.30 -49.93
C LEU A 417 13.91 14.26 -50.38
N GLY A 418 14.48 13.08 -50.58
CA GLY A 418 15.85 12.90 -51.08
C GLY A 418 16.08 13.54 -52.46
N ALA A 419 15.05 13.58 -53.30
CA ALA A 419 15.11 14.22 -54.63
C ALA A 419 15.01 15.76 -54.63
N THR A 420 14.69 16.40 -53.50
CA THR A 420 14.37 17.84 -53.42
C THR A 420 15.10 18.61 -52.32
N ALA A 421 15.92 17.94 -51.49
CA ALA A 421 16.45 18.42 -50.21
C ALA A 421 15.35 18.80 -49.20
N LEU A 422 15.49 18.38 -47.93
CA LEU A 422 14.50 18.68 -46.89
C LEU A 422 14.45 20.21 -46.64
N PRO A 423 13.34 20.91 -46.92
CA PRO A 423 13.25 22.38 -46.83
C PRO A 423 12.92 22.88 -45.42
N ALA A 424 12.92 21.99 -44.45
CA ALA A 424 12.75 22.25 -43.02
C ALA A 424 13.81 21.46 -42.22
N GLU A 425 13.89 21.65 -40.91
CA GLU A 425 14.76 20.84 -40.05
C GLU A 425 14.22 19.41 -39.89
N ARG A 426 12.90 19.27 -39.85
CA ARG A 426 12.22 17.96 -39.78
C ARG A 426 10.90 17.92 -40.56
N CYS A 427 10.51 16.72 -40.97
CA CYS A 427 9.18 16.40 -41.49
C CYS A 427 8.60 15.23 -40.71
N THR A 428 7.49 15.44 -40.00
CA THR A 428 6.83 14.40 -39.21
C THR A 428 5.54 13.96 -39.91
N VAL A 429 5.43 12.67 -40.15
CA VAL A 429 4.24 12.01 -40.70
C VAL A 429 3.46 11.42 -39.54
N SER A 430 2.25 11.92 -39.30
CA SER A 430 1.36 11.45 -38.25
C SER A 430 0.23 10.63 -38.87
N LEU A 431 0.25 9.32 -38.61
CA LEU A 431 -0.76 8.38 -39.04
C LEU A 431 -1.92 8.40 -38.03
N CYS A 432 -3.04 9.02 -38.41
CA CYS A 432 -4.23 9.11 -37.58
C CYS A 432 -5.02 7.80 -37.65
N ARG A 433 -5.02 7.06 -36.55
CA ARG A 433 -5.81 5.84 -36.38
C ARG A 433 -7.11 6.14 -35.64
N ARG A 434 -8.20 5.48 -36.03
CA ARG A 434 -9.49 5.65 -35.34
C ARG A 434 -9.50 4.84 -34.05
N GLY A 435 -9.66 5.53 -32.91
CA GLY A 435 -9.80 4.89 -31.60
C GLY A 435 -8.51 4.32 -31.01
N ASP A 436 -7.37 4.55 -31.66
CA ASP A 436 -6.04 4.09 -31.21
C ASP A 436 -5.04 5.26 -31.20
N GLU A 437 -3.85 5.05 -30.63
CA GLU A 437 -2.80 6.06 -30.60
C GLU A 437 -2.28 6.36 -32.02
N ASP A 438 -2.02 7.63 -32.31
CA ASP A 438 -1.43 8.01 -33.60
C ASP A 438 0.03 7.54 -33.66
N ALA A 439 0.39 6.92 -34.78
CA ALA A 439 1.78 6.56 -35.04
C ALA A 439 2.51 7.74 -35.71
N HIS A 440 3.59 8.21 -35.09
CA HIS A 440 4.40 9.29 -35.63
C HIS A 440 5.70 8.76 -36.21
N ARG A 441 6.10 9.28 -37.36
CA ARG A 441 7.37 8.92 -38.02
C ARG A 441 8.05 10.19 -38.49
N THR A 442 9.25 10.45 -37.99
CA THR A 442 9.94 11.72 -38.23
C THR A 442 11.12 11.51 -39.17
N VAL A 443 11.19 12.32 -40.21
CA VAL A 443 12.28 12.37 -41.17
C VAL A 443 13.10 13.63 -40.91
N VAL A 444 14.40 13.45 -40.71
CA VAL A 444 15.38 14.52 -40.45
C VAL A 444 16.45 14.54 -41.55
N ARG A 445 17.28 15.58 -41.55
CA ARG A 445 18.42 15.69 -42.47
C ARG A 445 19.60 14.87 -41.94
N GLY A 446 19.96 13.79 -42.64
CA GLY A 446 21.15 12.97 -42.36
C GLY A 446 22.35 13.32 -43.26
N SER A 447 23.46 12.61 -43.04
CA SER A 447 24.73 12.81 -43.79
C SER A 447 24.66 12.39 -45.26
N ALA A 448 23.78 11.44 -45.61
CA ALA A 448 23.58 10.93 -46.97
C ALA A 448 22.25 11.38 -47.63
N GLY A 449 21.51 12.31 -47.00
CA GLY A 449 20.18 12.74 -47.45
C GLY A 449 19.13 12.72 -46.33
N ALA A 450 17.85 12.81 -46.68
CA ALA A 450 16.78 12.66 -45.71
C ALA A 450 16.74 11.21 -45.17
N CYS A 451 16.62 11.04 -43.85
CA CYS A 451 16.52 9.73 -43.22
C CYS A 451 15.53 9.77 -42.06
N GLU A 452 14.98 8.61 -41.69
CA GLU A 452 14.11 8.50 -40.52
C GLU A 452 14.91 8.60 -39.22
N ASP A 453 14.36 9.31 -38.24
CA ASP A 453 14.83 9.31 -36.86
C ASP A 453 14.06 8.27 -36.04
N ALA A 454 14.60 7.05 -36.00
CA ALA A 454 14.03 5.95 -35.23
C ALA A 454 14.21 6.11 -33.71
N SER A 455 15.04 7.06 -33.24
CA SER A 455 15.34 7.23 -31.81
C SER A 455 14.11 7.65 -30.99
N LEU A 456 13.10 8.22 -31.65
CA LEU A 456 11.85 8.69 -31.04
C LEU A 456 10.84 7.56 -30.77
N LEU A 457 11.10 6.32 -31.19
CA LEU A 457 10.23 5.14 -30.97
C LEU A 457 8.76 5.40 -31.36
N GLY A 458 8.56 6.09 -32.47
CA GLY A 458 7.24 6.42 -33.00
C GLY A 458 6.52 7.58 -32.29
N MET A 459 7.19 8.36 -31.43
CA MET A 459 6.63 9.54 -30.79
C MET A 459 6.78 10.80 -31.63
N HIS A 460 5.90 11.77 -31.39
CA HIS A 460 6.04 13.10 -31.95
C HIS A 460 7.20 13.86 -31.29
N PRO A 461 8.08 14.55 -32.04
CA PRO A 461 9.27 15.22 -31.49
C PRO A 461 8.97 16.23 -30.36
N GLU A 462 7.93 17.05 -30.51
CA GLU A 462 7.57 18.03 -29.46
C GLU A 462 7.06 17.36 -28.19
N ILE A 463 6.36 16.23 -28.31
CA ILE A 463 5.89 15.47 -27.15
C ILE A 463 7.12 14.89 -26.44
N ALA A 464 8.01 14.23 -27.18
CA ALA A 464 9.26 13.67 -26.65
C ALA A 464 10.11 14.73 -25.92
N ALA A 465 10.21 15.95 -26.48
CA ALA A 465 10.91 17.05 -25.83
C ALA A 465 10.23 17.50 -24.52
N ARG A 466 8.91 17.71 -24.53
CA ARG A 466 8.17 18.21 -23.36
C ARG A 466 8.15 17.22 -22.20
N ILE A 467 7.93 15.93 -22.47
CA ILE A 467 7.94 14.87 -21.44
C ILE A 467 9.36 14.49 -20.98
N GLY A 468 10.40 15.10 -21.56
CA GLY A 468 11.78 14.86 -21.17
C GLY A 468 12.34 13.50 -21.62
N PHE A 469 11.83 12.94 -22.72
CA PHE A 469 12.23 11.62 -23.23
C PHE A 469 13.74 11.49 -23.48
N ALA A 470 14.39 12.56 -23.94
CA ALA A 470 15.83 12.59 -24.17
C ALA A 470 16.66 12.24 -22.92
N ARG A 471 16.11 12.44 -21.71
CA ARG A 471 16.77 12.05 -20.46
C ARG A 471 16.98 10.54 -20.35
N LEU A 472 16.17 9.73 -21.04
CA LEU A 472 16.29 8.27 -20.99
C LEU A 472 17.38 7.71 -21.94
N GLY A 473 18.24 8.55 -22.52
CA GLY A 473 19.27 8.15 -23.48
C GLY A 473 20.27 7.10 -22.97
N SER A 474 20.50 7.03 -21.65
CA SER A 474 21.34 6.02 -21.00
C SER A 474 20.75 4.61 -21.01
N PHE A 475 19.49 4.45 -21.47
CA PHE A 475 18.77 3.18 -21.53
C PHE A 475 18.51 2.76 -22.98
N VAL A 476 18.44 1.44 -23.19
CA VAL A 476 17.82 0.84 -24.38
C VAL A 476 16.33 0.71 -24.06
N LEU A 477 15.49 1.32 -24.90
CA LEU A 477 14.06 1.49 -24.62
C LEU A 477 13.21 0.70 -25.61
N GLU A 478 12.16 0.08 -25.08
CA GLU A 478 11.07 -0.53 -25.83
C GLU A 478 9.79 0.24 -25.49
N ARG A 479 9.06 0.69 -26.50
CA ARG A 479 7.77 1.38 -26.31
C ARG A 479 6.68 0.35 -26.04
N LEU A 480 5.92 0.58 -24.98
CA LEU A 480 4.78 -0.22 -24.56
C LEU A 480 3.47 0.56 -24.76
N SER A 481 2.34 -0.14 -24.80
CA SER A 481 1.03 0.49 -24.94
C SER A 481 0.72 1.43 -23.78
N GLY A 482 0.12 2.58 -24.10
CA GLY A 482 -0.30 3.59 -23.14
C GLY A 482 -1.59 4.26 -23.57
N ALA A 483 -2.27 4.91 -22.63
CA ALA A 483 -3.45 5.71 -22.92
C ALA A 483 -3.06 7.06 -23.56
N ASP A 484 -4.04 7.81 -24.06
CA ASP A 484 -3.79 9.14 -24.59
C ASP A 484 -3.14 10.07 -23.55
N GLY A 485 -1.95 10.58 -23.89
CA GLY A 485 -1.15 11.42 -22.98
C GLY A 485 -0.31 10.65 -21.97
N VAL A 486 -0.30 9.30 -22.02
CA VAL A 486 0.52 8.41 -21.20
C VAL A 486 1.41 7.56 -22.10
N TYR A 487 2.73 7.68 -21.93
CA TYR A 487 3.75 7.05 -22.74
C TYR A 487 4.56 6.07 -21.88
N CYS A 488 4.44 4.78 -22.19
CA CYS A 488 5.03 3.71 -21.41
C CYS A 488 6.27 3.14 -22.10
N PHE A 489 7.33 2.89 -21.33
CA PHE A 489 8.56 2.26 -21.82
C PHE A 489 9.05 1.21 -20.85
N TRP A 490 9.53 0.09 -21.38
CA TRP A 490 10.49 -0.74 -20.67
C TRP A 490 11.89 -0.28 -21.07
N GLY A 491 12.75 -0.09 -20.07
CA GLY A 491 14.12 0.33 -20.29
C GLY A 491 15.11 -0.57 -19.58
N ARG A 492 16.21 -0.88 -20.28
CA ARG A 492 17.38 -1.55 -19.70
C ARG A 492 18.61 -0.66 -19.85
N SER A 493 19.34 -0.43 -18.76
CA SER A 493 20.52 0.43 -18.79
C SER A 493 21.59 -0.10 -19.75
N ARG A 494 22.25 0.81 -20.47
CA ARG A 494 23.35 0.49 -21.38
C ARG A 494 24.63 0.11 -20.64
N ALA A 495 24.84 0.68 -19.45
CA ALA A 495 26.05 0.46 -18.65
C ALA A 495 25.89 -0.64 -17.60
N VAL A 496 24.68 -0.83 -17.07
CA VAL A 496 24.38 -1.77 -15.97
C VAL A 496 23.20 -2.65 -16.39
N PRO A 497 23.44 -3.82 -17.03
CA PRO A 497 22.37 -4.65 -17.61
C PRO A 497 21.29 -5.10 -16.63
N GLU A 498 21.60 -5.18 -15.33
CA GLU A 498 20.66 -5.58 -14.26
C GLU A 498 19.67 -4.46 -13.88
N ASP A 499 19.94 -3.22 -14.29
CA ASP A 499 19.06 -2.07 -14.06
C ASP A 499 17.99 -1.99 -15.16
N GLU A 500 16.87 -2.66 -14.88
CA GLU A 500 15.67 -2.67 -15.69
C GLU A 500 14.54 -1.90 -14.98
N ARG A 501 13.86 -1.02 -15.72
CA ARG A 501 12.80 -0.14 -15.18
C ARG A 501 11.61 -0.05 -16.12
N LEU A 502 10.43 0.17 -15.55
CA LEU A 502 9.29 0.72 -16.29
C LEU A 502 9.27 2.23 -16.11
N PHE A 503 9.25 2.96 -17.23
CA PHE A 503 9.08 4.40 -17.28
C PHE A 503 7.68 4.72 -17.79
N VAL A 504 6.93 5.50 -17.03
CA VAL A 504 5.65 6.05 -17.46
C VAL A 504 5.77 7.57 -17.48
N LEU A 505 5.81 8.12 -18.69
CA LEU A 505 5.87 9.56 -18.92
C LEU A 505 4.48 10.04 -19.29
N ALA A 506 4.02 11.15 -18.73
CA ALA A 506 2.69 11.67 -19.01
C ALA A 506 2.68 13.20 -19.15
N GLU A 507 1.73 13.71 -19.91
CA GLU A 507 1.55 15.14 -20.14
C GLU A 507 0.11 15.61 -19.85
N VAL A 508 -0.01 16.60 -18.95
CA VAL A 508 -1.25 17.35 -18.76
C VAL A 508 -1.21 18.59 -19.66
N ARG A 509 -2.12 18.63 -20.63
CA ARG A 509 -2.29 19.73 -21.58
C ARG A 509 -3.36 20.70 -21.05
N GLY A 510 -3.24 21.98 -21.42
CA GLY A 510 -4.22 23.02 -21.09
C GLY A 510 -3.62 24.41 -21.26
N ARG A 511 -4.48 25.44 -21.28
CA ARG A 511 -4.05 26.84 -21.26
C ARG A 511 -3.79 27.32 -19.84
N THR A 512 -2.88 28.27 -19.66
CA THR A 512 -2.79 29.04 -18.42
C THR A 512 -3.95 30.05 -18.37
N SER A 513 -4.63 30.16 -17.22
CA SER A 513 -5.76 31.08 -17.02
C SER A 513 -5.68 31.82 -15.69
N ASP A 514 -6.29 33.01 -15.66
CA ASP A 514 -6.40 33.89 -14.49
C ASP A 514 -7.71 33.70 -13.70
N GLU A 515 -8.64 32.89 -14.21
CA GLU A 515 -9.92 32.62 -13.55
C GLU A 515 -9.75 31.57 -12.44
N ALA A 516 -10.31 31.85 -11.26
CA ALA A 516 -10.17 30.99 -10.08
C ALA A 516 -10.74 29.56 -10.30
N ASP A 517 -11.72 29.42 -11.21
CA ASP A 517 -12.38 28.15 -11.54
C ASP A 517 -11.52 27.22 -12.40
N ASP A 518 -10.50 27.73 -13.11
CA ASP A 518 -9.66 26.93 -14.02
C ASP A 518 -8.61 26.07 -13.26
N ALA A 519 -8.26 26.42 -12.02
CA ALA A 519 -7.37 25.61 -11.20
C ALA A 519 -7.96 24.22 -10.91
N ALA A 520 -9.28 24.15 -10.66
CA ALA A 520 -9.98 22.88 -10.42
C ALA A 520 -9.96 22.00 -11.68
N VAL A 521 -10.07 22.59 -12.87
CA VAL A 521 -9.99 21.89 -14.15
C VAL A 521 -8.59 21.30 -14.38
N HIS A 522 -7.53 22.06 -14.09
CA HIS A 522 -6.16 21.56 -14.20
C HIS A 522 -5.84 20.46 -13.19
N ILE A 523 -6.31 20.61 -11.94
CA ILE A 523 -6.18 19.57 -10.92
C ILE A 523 -6.92 18.30 -11.36
N ALA A 524 -8.16 18.40 -11.82
CA ALA A 524 -8.92 17.25 -12.32
C ALA A 524 -8.25 16.59 -13.54
N GLY A 525 -7.68 17.39 -14.45
CA GLY A 525 -6.89 16.89 -15.59
C GLY A 525 -5.63 16.15 -15.14
N PHE A 526 -4.93 16.68 -14.15
CA PHE A 526 -3.77 16.04 -13.53
C PHE A 526 -4.14 14.74 -12.82
N GLU A 527 -5.17 14.74 -11.98
CA GLU A 527 -5.63 13.54 -11.26
C GLU A 527 -6.01 12.43 -12.25
N ARG A 528 -6.80 12.75 -13.28
CA ARG A 528 -7.14 11.77 -14.32
C ARG A 528 -5.91 11.15 -14.95
N LEU A 529 -4.94 11.97 -15.35
CA LEU A 529 -3.74 11.46 -15.98
C LEU A 529 -2.84 10.68 -15.01
N PHE A 530 -2.80 11.07 -13.74
CA PHE A 530 -2.10 10.36 -12.68
C PHE A 530 -2.70 8.97 -12.45
N HIS A 531 -4.04 8.87 -12.38
CA HIS A 531 -4.74 7.58 -12.28
C HIS A 531 -4.51 6.73 -13.54
N GLN A 532 -4.51 7.32 -14.75
CA GLN A 532 -4.17 6.60 -15.98
C GLN A 532 -2.72 6.10 -15.98
N ALA A 533 -1.76 6.91 -15.54
CA ALA A 533 -0.35 6.54 -15.47
C ALA A 533 -0.07 5.44 -14.44
N THR A 534 -0.69 5.53 -13.25
CA THR A 534 -0.56 4.51 -12.20
C THR A 534 -1.24 3.20 -12.62
N SER A 535 -2.42 3.26 -13.26
CA SER A 535 -3.10 2.10 -13.82
C SER A 535 -2.30 1.45 -14.95
N ALA A 536 -1.72 2.23 -15.88
CA ALA A 536 -0.85 1.69 -16.93
C ALA A 536 0.38 0.98 -16.34
N LEU A 537 1.04 1.60 -15.36
CA LEU A 537 2.17 0.96 -14.67
C LEU A 537 1.76 -0.34 -13.97
N ARG A 538 0.59 -0.34 -13.32
CA ARG A 538 0.06 -1.53 -12.63
C ARG A 538 -0.21 -2.66 -13.61
N ALA A 539 -0.89 -2.38 -14.72
CA ALA A 539 -1.18 -3.38 -15.76
C ALA A 539 0.11 -3.97 -16.35
N LEU A 540 1.09 -3.13 -16.70
CA LEU A 540 2.39 -3.55 -17.23
C LEU A 540 3.19 -4.39 -16.22
N ARG A 541 3.11 -4.06 -14.92
CA ARG A 541 3.73 -4.84 -13.85
C ARG A 541 3.00 -6.16 -13.61
N SER A 542 1.67 -6.16 -13.68
CA SER A 542 0.80 -7.33 -13.48
C SER A 542 0.93 -8.36 -14.61
N ALA A 543 1.27 -7.94 -15.82
CA ALA A 543 1.53 -8.81 -16.96
C ALA A 543 2.86 -9.60 -16.84
N ARG A 544 3.77 -9.17 -15.95
CA ARG A 544 5.06 -9.84 -15.73
C ARG A 544 4.94 -10.95 -14.67
N ASP A 545 5.84 -11.93 -14.77
CA ASP A 545 6.03 -12.96 -13.74
C ASP A 545 6.21 -12.28 -12.36
N PRO A 546 5.41 -12.66 -11.34
CA PRO A 546 5.55 -12.13 -9.99
C PRO A 546 6.98 -12.13 -9.45
N ARG A 547 7.80 -13.13 -9.77
CA ARG A 547 9.21 -13.25 -9.34
C ARG A 547 10.16 -12.31 -10.08
N ARG A 548 9.74 -11.78 -11.23
CA ARG A 548 10.52 -10.86 -12.08
C ARG A 548 9.91 -9.46 -12.15
N ARG A 549 9.02 -9.13 -11.21
CA ARG A 549 8.46 -7.77 -11.12
C ARG A 549 9.57 -6.77 -10.86
N LEU A 550 9.47 -5.63 -11.51
CA LEU A 550 10.44 -4.54 -11.37
C LEU A 550 10.07 -3.68 -10.17
N HIS A 551 11.07 -3.34 -9.35
CA HIS A 551 10.92 -2.64 -8.05
C HIS A 551 11.58 -1.24 -8.05
N TRP A 552 11.93 -0.72 -9.23
CA TRP A 552 12.58 0.58 -9.42
C TRP A 552 12.00 1.35 -10.62
N ASN A 553 10.66 1.43 -10.67
CA ASN A 553 9.90 2.06 -11.74
C ASN A 553 9.76 3.57 -11.50
N ARG A 554 9.44 4.33 -12.55
CA ARG A 554 9.35 5.79 -12.44
C ARG A 554 8.14 6.33 -13.18
N ILE A 555 7.41 7.23 -12.53
CA ILE A 555 6.36 8.03 -13.17
C ILE A 555 6.87 9.47 -13.28
N THR A 556 6.75 10.08 -14.46
CA THR A 556 7.06 11.50 -14.67
C THR A 556 5.88 12.16 -15.35
N ILE A 557 5.30 13.17 -14.70
CA ILE A 557 4.15 13.91 -15.23
C ILE A 557 4.57 15.35 -15.46
N VAL A 558 4.36 15.84 -16.67
CA VAL A 558 4.61 17.24 -17.03
C VAL A 558 3.28 17.96 -17.11
N VAL A 559 3.13 19.02 -16.32
CA VAL A 559 1.96 19.90 -16.33
C VAL A 559 2.32 21.13 -17.14
N GLY A 560 1.72 21.25 -18.32
CA GLY A 560 1.87 22.40 -19.21
C GLY A 560 1.39 23.73 -18.61
N PRO A 561 0.11 23.84 -18.18
CA PRO A 561 -0.42 25.09 -17.67
C PRO A 561 0.20 25.46 -16.32
N ALA A 562 0.32 26.76 -16.04
CA ALA A 562 0.78 27.23 -14.75
C ALA A 562 -0.35 27.18 -13.70
N VAL A 563 -0.09 26.53 -12.56
CA VAL A 563 -1.11 26.22 -11.54
C VAL A 563 -0.82 26.97 -10.24
N ALA A 564 -1.88 27.52 -9.61
CA ALA A 564 -1.78 28.23 -8.34
C ALA A 564 -2.06 27.30 -7.14
N LEU A 565 -1.01 26.70 -6.58
CA LEU A 565 -1.06 25.77 -5.43
C LEU A 565 -0.24 26.31 -4.25
N ASP A 566 -0.75 26.12 -3.04
CA ASP A 566 0.00 26.32 -1.79
C ASP A 566 0.48 24.97 -1.23
N ALA A 567 1.35 25.02 -0.21
CA ALA A 567 1.90 23.80 0.40
C ALA A 567 0.82 22.88 1.02
N PRO A 568 -0.18 23.38 1.75
CA PRO A 568 -1.27 22.54 2.27
C PRO A 568 -2.06 21.82 1.17
N ALA A 569 -2.40 22.52 0.07
CA ALA A 569 -3.09 21.88 -1.05
C ALA A 569 -2.24 20.80 -1.73
N LEU A 570 -0.92 21.01 -1.85
CA LEU A 570 0.01 19.99 -2.36
C LEU A 570 0.04 18.75 -1.47
N GLU A 571 0.09 18.93 -0.15
CA GLU A 571 0.04 17.82 0.81
C GLU A 571 -1.29 17.08 0.74
N GLU A 572 -2.42 17.79 0.63
CA GLU A 572 -3.75 17.19 0.50
C GLU A 572 -3.86 16.33 -0.78
N ILE A 573 -3.45 16.88 -1.93
CA ILE A 573 -3.45 16.16 -3.21
C ILE A 573 -2.54 14.93 -3.12
N ALA A 574 -1.34 15.08 -2.56
CA ALA A 574 -0.42 13.97 -2.40
C ALA A 574 -1.01 12.87 -1.50
N GLN A 575 -1.56 13.22 -0.34
CA GLN A 575 -2.21 12.25 0.56
C GLN A 575 -3.38 11.54 -0.12
N ARG A 576 -4.21 12.26 -0.88
CA ARG A 576 -5.33 11.70 -1.66
C ARG A 576 -4.85 10.72 -2.73
N LEU A 577 -3.75 11.02 -3.42
CA LEU A 577 -3.21 10.21 -4.51
C LEU A 577 -2.22 9.11 -4.06
N ALA A 578 -1.72 9.17 -2.83
CA ALA A 578 -0.78 8.22 -2.24
C ALA A 578 -1.21 6.75 -2.41
N PRO A 579 -2.47 6.36 -2.14
CA PRO A 579 -2.90 4.97 -2.23
C PRO A 579 -2.70 4.37 -3.62
N ALA A 580 -2.87 5.17 -4.69
CA ALA A 580 -2.71 4.72 -6.06
C ALA A 580 -1.25 4.42 -6.44
N THR A 581 -0.27 4.92 -5.68
CA THR A 581 1.17 4.67 -5.91
C THR A 581 1.70 3.42 -5.20
N ARG A 582 0.96 2.88 -4.24
CA ARG A 582 1.41 1.77 -3.40
C ARG A 582 1.67 0.53 -4.24
N HIS A 583 2.73 -0.19 -3.87
CA HIS A 583 3.16 -1.46 -4.48
C HIS A 583 3.49 -1.43 -5.98
N LEU A 584 3.61 -0.25 -6.60
CA LEU A 584 4.03 -0.12 -7.99
C LEU A 584 5.55 -0.27 -8.19
N GLY A 585 6.30 -0.55 -7.11
CA GLY A 585 7.75 -0.63 -7.16
C GLY A 585 8.39 0.69 -7.59
N LEU A 586 7.83 1.82 -7.17
CA LEU A 586 8.29 3.14 -7.59
C LEU A 586 9.60 3.53 -6.88
N GLU A 587 10.55 4.02 -7.67
CA GLU A 587 11.66 4.85 -7.19
C GLU A 587 11.10 6.15 -6.63
N LYS A 588 10.35 6.88 -7.48
CA LYS A 588 9.67 8.15 -7.17
C LYS A 588 8.66 8.51 -8.28
N VAL A 589 7.75 9.41 -7.96
CA VAL A 589 6.95 10.17 -8.92
C VAL A 589 7.54 11.56 -9.06
N VAL A 590 7.78 12.01 -10.28
CA VAL A 590 8.27 13.36 -10.57
C VAL A 590 7.16 14.14 -11.26
N VAL A 591 6.75 15.27 -10.70
CA VAL A 591 5.80 16.18 -11.33
C VAL A 591 6.53 17.47 -11.68
N ARG A 592 6.66 17.75 -12.97
CA ARG A 592 7.21 19.01 -13.47
C ARG A 592 6.07 19.97 -13.76
N LEU A 593 6.04 21.12 -13.08
CA LEU A 593 4.99 22.11 -13.27
C LEU A 593 5.53 23.53 -13.09
N ARG A 594 4.72 24.51 -13.48
CA ARG A 594 4.95 25.93 -13.16
C ARG A 594 4.00 26.35 -12.05
N LEU A 595 4.54 26.77 -10.92
CA LEU A 595 3.73 27.28 -9.81
C LEU A 595 3.44 28.78 -10.02
N ARG A 596 2.21 29.21 -9.77
CA ARG A 596 1.83 30.63 -9.73
C ARG A 596 1.73 31.11 -8.30
N ASP A 597 2.29 32.28 -8.02
CA ASP A 597 2.07 32.97 -6.76
C ASP A 597 0.68 33.64 -6.77
N ARG A 598 -0.22 33.18 -5.89
CA ARG A 598 -1.59 33.71 -5.76
C ARG A 598 -1.62 35.20 -5.41
N VAL A 599 -0.62 35.71 -4.69
CA VAL A 599 -0.56 37.08 -4.19
C VAL A 599 0.09 38.02 -5.22
N ARG A 600 1.19 37.59 -5.84
CA ARG A 600 1.95 38.43 -6.79
C ARG A 600 1.47 38.34 -8.24
N ARG A 601 0.61 37.37 -8.56
CA ARG A 601 0.14 37.05 -9.92
C ARG A 601 1.25 36.81 -10.95
N THR A 602 2.49 36.61 -10.50
CA THR A 602 3.64 36.30 -11.34
C THR A 602 3.76 34.79 -11.55
N THR A 603 4.00 34.37 -12.79
CA THR A 603 4.26 32.96 -13.12
C THR A 603 5.70 32.61 -12.75
N ALA A 604 5.89 31.61 -11.89
CA ALA A 604 7.23 31.19 -11.49
C ALA A 604 7.94 30.39 -12.60
N GLU A 605 9.25 30.23 -12.41
CA GLU A 605 10.06 29.29 -13.17
C GLU A 605 9.53 27.85 -12.98
N PRO A 606 9.76 26.94 -13.95
CA PRO A 606 9.37 25.55 -13.80
C PRO A 606 10.08 24.92 -12.60
N VAL A 607 9.35 24.08 -11.85
CA VAL A 607 9.86 23.33 -10.70
C VAL A 607 9.58 21.83 -10.87
N GLU A 608 10.35 21.00 -10.18
CA GLU A 608 10.09 19.57 -10.03
C GLU A 608 9.63 19.28 -8.59
N LEU A 609 8.45 18.68 -8.48
CA LEU A 609 8.01 17.98 -7.27
C LEU A 609 8.47 16.53 -7.35
N VAL A 610 9.22 16.09 -6.35
CA VAL A 610 9.66 14.70 -6.21
C VAL A 610 8.91 14.09 -5.05
N VAL A 611 8.06 13.11 -5.37
CA VAL A 611 7.30 12.34 -4.38
C VAL A 611 7.91 10.95 -4.28
N SER A 612 8.35 10.58 -3.08
CA SER A 612 8.97 9.27 -2.81
C SER A 612 8.40 8.65 -1.54
N ASP A 613 8.32 7.32 -1.52
CA ASP A 613 7.94 6.56 -0.33
C ASP A 613 9.10 5.64 0.06
N LEU A 614 9.87 6.06 1.07
CA LEU A 614 11.10 5.37 1.49
C LEU A 614 10.79 4.05 2.22
N THR A 615 9.67 3.99 2.96
CA THR A 615 9.32 2.89 3.87
C THR A 615 8.03 2.15 3.50
N GLY A 616 7.37 2.51 2.40
CA GLY A 616 6.11 1.92 1.98
C GLY A 616 4.86 2.47 2.70
N SER A 617 5.05 3.49 3.56
CA SER A 617 4.02 4.05 4.42
C SER A 617 4.15 5.56 4.67
N ARG A 618 5.26 6.18 4.27
CA ARG A 618 5.52 7.61 4.50
C ARG A 618 5.93 8.25 3.19
N MET A 619 5.00 8.96 2.58
CA MET A 619 5.31 9.80 1.43
C MET A 619 6.05 11.04 1.87
N GLU A 620 7.11 11.35 1.14
CA GLU A 620 7.87 12.59 1.24
C GLU A 620 7.74 13.37 -0.06
N ILE A 621 7.60 14.69 0.05
CA ILE A 621 7.52 15.62 -1.09
C ILE A 621 8.69 16.58 -0.99
N ALA A 622 9.51 16.64 -2.04
CA ALA A 622 10.60 17.61 -2.17
C ALA A 622 10.37 18.50 -3.41
N ILE A 623 10.60 19.81 -3.26
CA ILE A 623 10.56 20.77 -4.37
C ILE A 623 12.00 21.09 -4.76
N ARG A 624 12.33 20.99 -6.05
CA ARG A 624 13.67 21.32 -6.58
C ARG A 624 13.60 21.97 -7.97
N GLN A 625 14.72 22.50 -8.43
CA GLN A 625 14.84 22.95 -9.82
C GLN A 625 14.81 21.75 -10.79
N PRO A 626 14.22 21.90 -12.00
CA PRO A 626 14.12 20.82 -12.96
C PRO A 626 15.50 20.35 -13.47
N GLU A 627 15.70 19.04 -13.48
CA GLU A 627 16.91 18.44 -14.02
C GLU A 627 16.74 18.16 -15.52
N THR A 628 17.66 18.67 -16.32
CA THR A 628 17.71 18.42 -17.78
C THR A 628 18.73 17.36 -18.18
N ALA A 629 19.61 16.97 -17.25
CA ALA A 629 20.63 15.96 -17.49
C ALA A 629 20.01 14.57 -17.78
N PRO A 630 20.71 13.72 -18.56
CA PRO A 630 20.36 12.32 -18.72
C PRO A 630 20.15 11.63 -17.37
N LEU A 631 19.20 10.70 -17.33
CA LEU A 631 18.98 9.85 -16.18
C LEU A 631 20.12 8.83 -16.11
N GLU A 632 20.86 8.87 -15.00
CA GLU A 632 21.95 7.93 -14.77
C GLU A 632 21.43 6.52 -14.38
N PRO A 633 22.17 5.46 -14.76
CA PRO A 633 21.93 4.10 -14.26
C PRO A 633 21.95 4.04 -12.72
N ALA A 634 21.28 3.02 -12.18
CA ALA A 634 21.21 2.81 -10.74
C ALA A 634 22.61 2.60 -10.16
N THR A 635 22.93 3.38 -9.13
CA THR A 635 24.17 3.23 -8.35
C THR A 635 24.17 1.94 -7.54
N ASP A 636 25.34 1.50 -7.07
CA ASP A 636 25.46 0.33 -6.18
C ASP A 636 24.58 0.44 -4.94
N TYR A 637 24.47 1.64 -4.39
CA TYR A 637 23.58 1.93 -3.27
C TYR A 637 22.12 1.66 -3.64
N GLU A 638 21.63 2.25 -4.74
CA GLU A 638 20.25 2.10 -5.18
C GLU A 638 19.91 0.64 -5.51
N ARG A 639 20.86 -0.11 -6.08
CA ARG A 639 20.68 -1.56 -6.33
C ARG A 639 20.48 -2.34 -5.04
N LYS A 640 21.19 -2.00 -3.95
CA LYS A 640 20.95 -2.61 -2.62
C LYS A 640 19.59 -2.22 -2.04
N VAL A 641 19.13 -0.98 -2.27
CA VAL A 641 17.76 -0.56 -1.92
C VAL A 641 16.73 -1.39 -2.67
N VAL A 642 16.91 -1.61 -3.98
CA VAL A 642 16.04 -2.48 -4.80
C VAL A 642 16.07 -3.92 -4.29
N GLU A 643 17.24 -4.45 -3.96
CA GLU A 643 17.39 -5.82 -3.45
C GLU A 643 16.66 -6.01 -2.11
N ALA A 644 16.82 -5.07 -1.17
CA ALA A 644 16.09 -5.09 0.08
C ALA A 644 14.56 -5.04 -0.15
N ARG A 645 14.09 -4.15 -1.03
CA ARG A 645 12.67 -4.02 -1.39
C ARG A 645 12.10 -5.28 -2.05
N ARG A 646 12.86 -5.97 -2.90
CA ARG A 646 12.47 -7.27 -3.49
C ARG A 646 12.22 -8.34 -2.43
N ARG A 647 12.91 -8.24 -1.29
CA ARG A 647 12.74 -9.13 -0.13
C ARG A 647 11.71 -8.61 0.88
N GLY A 648 11.00 -7.52 0.58
CA GLY A 648 9.99 -6.93 1.47
C GLY A 648 10.57 -6.14 2.65
N HIS A 649 11.83 -5.71 2.56
CA HIS A 649 12.51 -5.01 3.65
C HIS A 649 13.05 -3.64 3.22
N VAL A 650 13.26 -2.77 4.22
CA VAL A 650 13.90 -1.46 4.04
C VAL A 650 15.41 -1.61 4.22
N TYR A 651 16.19 -1.03 3.31
CA TYR A 651 17.65 -1.03 3.41
C TYR A 651 18.10 -0.17 4.61
N PRO A 652 19.09 -0.60 5.42
CA PRO A 652 19.46 0.10 6.67
C PRO A 652 19.71 1.59 6.53
N TYR A 653 20.37 2.04 5.46
CA TYR A 653 20.64 3.47 5.27
C TYR A 653 19.41 4.28 4.86
N GLU A 654 18.36 3.65 4.33
CA GLU A 654 17.06 4.31 4.13
C GLU A 654 16.33 4.47 5.48
N ILE A 655 16.53 3.53 6.42
CA ILE A 655 16.07 3.67 7.81
C ILE A 655 16.82 4.81 8.50
N VAL A 656 18.15 4.91 8.33
CA VAL A 656 18.94 6.05 8.81
C VAL A 656 18.38 7.37 8.29
N ARG A 657 18.10 7.47 6.98
CA ARG A 657 17.49 8.67 6.39
C ARG A 657 16.12 8.98 7.00
N MET A 658 15.28 7.96 7.19
CA MET A 658 13.96 8.13 7.82
C MET A 658 14.09 8.66 9.26
N VAL A 659 14.97 8.05 10.08
CA VAL A 659 15.16 8.43 11.50
C VAL A 659 15.87 9.79 11.61
N ALA A 660 16.75 10.13 10.66
CA ALA A 660 17.44 11.41 10.59
C ALA A 660 16.55 12.59 10.10
N GLY A 661 15.29 12.33 9.73
CA GLY A 661 14.36 13.36 9.27
C GLY A 661 14.56 13.78 7.80
N GLY A 662 15.02 12.83 6.99
CA GLY A 662 15.84 12.99 5.80
C GLY A 662 15.29 13.72 4.58
N ASN A 663 14.37 14.70 4.70
CA ASN A 663 14.05 15.71 3.67
C ASN A 663 13.22 16.95 4.17
N GLY A 664 13.11 17.21 5.50
CA GLY A 664 12.59 18.51 5.99
C GLY A 664 11.24 18.55 6.71
N ALA A 665 10.67 17.41 7.10
CA ALA A 665 9.41 17.35 7.89
C ALA A 665 9.60 16.95 9.38
N GLY A 666 10.84 16.93 9.88
CA GLY A 666 11.16 16.60 11.28
C GLY A 666 12.41 17.33 11.77
N PRO A 667 12.70 17.35 13.09
CA PRO A 667 13.90 17.98 13.62
C PRO A 667 15.14 17.36 12.98
N ALA A 668 16.06 18.20 12.50
CA ALA A 668 17.29 17.80 11.83
C ALA A 668 18.12 16.90 12.76
N ALA A 669 17.97 15.59 12.61
CA ALA A 669 18.69 14.61 13.38
C ALA A 669 19.97 14.22 12.63
N THR A 670 21.00 13.88 13.37
CA THR A 670 22.30 13.49 12.82
C THR A 670 22.56 12.02 13.10
N PHE A 671 23.23 11.34 12.17
CA PHE A 671 23.72 9.98 12.34
C PHE A 671 25.22 9.95 12.13
N GLU A 672 25.96 9.45 13.12
CA GLU A 672 27.39 9.22 13.06
C GLU A 672 27.63 7.69 13.00
N GLU A 673 28.17 7.20 11.90
CA GLU A 673 28.40 5.76 11.70
C GLU A 673 29.67 5.29 12.43
N TYR A 674 29.59 4.11 13.03
CA TYR A 674 30.72 3.42 13.67
C TYR A 674 30.93 2.04 13.05
N ASP A 675 32.17 1.55 13.08
CA ASP A 675 32.53 0.17 12.73
C ASP A 675 33.63 -0.34 13.67
N LEU A 676 34.09 -1.58 13.47
CA LEU A 676 35.19 -2.14 14.24
C LEU A 676 36.52 -1.46 13.88
N ASP A 677 37.32 -1.15 14.89
CA ASP A 677 38.70 -0.67 14.75
C ASP A 677 39.58 -1.76 14.12
N PRO A 678 40.05 -1.58 12.86
CA PRO A 678 40.85 -2.60 12.18
C PRO A 678 42.24 -2.78 12.82
N GLY A 679 42.68 -1.84 13.66
CA GLY A 679 43.95 -1.90 14.39
C GLY A 679 43.89 -2.68 15.71
N ARG A 680 42.73 -3.22 16.08
CA ARG A 680 42.51 -3.95 17.35
C ARG A 680 42.09 -5.39 17.07
N ALA A 681 42.61 -6.32 17.88
CA ALA A 681 42.17 -7.72 17.86
C ALA A 681 40.82 -7.93 18.57
N GLU A 682 40.51 -7.09 19.57
CA GLU A 682 39.23 -7.12 20.28
C GLU A 682 38.21 -6.16 19.64
N PRO A 683 36.91 -6.51 19.61
CA PRO A 683 35.87 -5.66 19.02
C PRO A 683 35.80 -4.30 19.72
N ARG A 684 36.20 -3.23 19.04
CA ARG A 684 36.10 -1.86 19.54
C ARG A 684 35.49 -0.97 18.48
N ALA A 685 34.44 -0.24 18.84
CA ALA A 685 33.82 0.74 17.95
C ALA A 685 34.75 1.95 17.71
N VAL A 686 34.92 2.32 16.45
CA VAL A 686 35.56 3.56 15.98
C VAL A 686 34.65 4.25 14.98
N CYS A 687 34.63 5.59 14.99
CA CYS A 687 33.88 6.37 14.01
C CYS A 687 34.47 6.16 12.61
N VAL A 688 33.62 5.90 11.63
CA VAL A 688 33.99 5.74 10.22
C VAL A 688 33.49 6.91 9.40
N ALA A 689 33.81 8.12 9.86
CA ALA A 689 33.52 9.37 9.17
C ALA A 689 33.94 9.27 7.69
N ASP A 690 33.14 9.89 6.82
CA ASP A 690 33.33 9.95 5.37
C ASP A 690 33.08 8.65 4.57
N ARG A 691 32.72 7.53 5.22
CA ARG A 691 32.28 6.34 4.49
C ARG A 691 30.95 6.60 3.75
N PRO A 692 30.89 6.43 2.42
CA PRO A 692 29.63 6.53 1.70
C PRO A 692 28.63 5.46 2.16
N HIS A 693 27.35 5.84 2.27
CA HIS A 693 26.29 4.91 2.62
C HIS A 693 26.27 3.68 1.70
N GLY A 694 26.08 2.52 2.33
CA GLY A 694 26.03 1.24 1.65
C GLY A 694 27.37 0.61 1.31
N GLN A 695 28.47 1.14 1.84
CA GLN A 695 29.78 0.48 1.80
C GLN A 695 30.11 -0.32 3.07
N ASN A 696 29.09 -0.67 3.87
CA ASN A 696 29.24 -1.56 5.03
C ASN A 696 29.80 -2.93 4.61
N ALA A 697 30.77 -3.43 5.39
CA ALA A 697 31.45 -4.69 5.11
C ALA A 697 30.71 -5.93 5.63
N ALA A 698 29.83 -5.76 6.63
CA ALA A 698 29.08 -6.82 7.29
C ALA A 698 27.57 -6.60 7.18
N ALA A 699 26.78 -7.60 7.59
CA ALA A 699 25.32 -7.52 7.59
C ALA A 699 24.73 -6.69 8.75
N VAL A 700 25.56 -5.92 9.47
CA VAL A 700 25.16 -5.04 10.58
C VAL A 700 25.75 -3.65 10.36
N VAL A 701 24.92 -2.62 10.51
CA VAL A 701 25.29 -1.21 10.52
C VAL A 701 24.93 -0.64 11.89
N PHE A 702 25.84 0.10 12.52
CA PHE A 702 25.55 0.74 13.79
C PHE A 702 26.18 2.13 13.89
N GLY A 703 25.60 2.96 14.74
CA GLY A 703 26.09 4.33 14.94
C GLY A 703 25.29 5.08 15.99
N ILE A 704 25.63 6.34 16.20
CA ILE A 704 24.93 7.21 17.14
C ILE A 704 23.98 8.10 16.37
N VAL A 705 22.69 8.07 16.72
CA VAL A 705 21.75 9.09 16.26
C VAL A 705 21.55 10.13 17.34
N SER A 706 21.54 11.42 16.97
CA SER A 706 21.17 12.54 17.84
C SER A 706 19.98 13.29 17.27
N THR A 707 18.87 13.38 18.02
CA THR A 707 17.62 14.04 17.58
C THR A 707 17.22 15.11 18.58
N PRO A 708 17.26 16.41 18.20
CA PRO A 708 16.73 17.48 19.04
C PRO A 708 15.23 17.28 19.31
N THR A 709 14.81 17.46 20.56
CA THR A 709 13.41 17.41 20.99
C THR A 709 13.11 18.57 21.93
N ASP A 710 11.84 18.88 22.17
CA ASP A 710 11.47 19.97 23.11
C ASP A 710 12.00 19.72 24.53
N LYS A 711 12.11 18.45 24.96
CA LYS A 711 12.68 18.07 26.27
C LYS A 711 14.20 18.04 26.29
N VAL A 712 14.82 17.70 25.15
CA VAL A 712 16.27 17.53 25.00
C VAL A 712 16.71 18.32 23.76
N PRO A 713 16.72 19.67 23.83
CA PRO A 713 17.05 20.52 22.68
C PRO A 713 18.50 20.33 22.21
N GLU A 714 19.41 19.90 23.10
CA GLU A 714 20.78 19.55 22.76
C GLU A 714 20.92 18.24 21.95
N GLY A 715 19.85 17.46 21.85
CA GLY A 715 19.81 16.20 21.10
C GLY A 715 19.69 14.97 22.00
N MET A 716 18.60 14.23 21.82
CA MET A 716 18.42 12.88 22.36
C MET A 716 19.34 11.90 21.62
N ARG A 717 20.32 11.34 22.32
CA ARG A 717 21.37 10.46 21.77
C ARG A 717 21.06 9.00 22.07
N ARG A 718 21.26 8.13 21.08
CA ARG A 718 21.09 6.67 21.22
C ARG A 718 21.98 5.93 20.24
N VAL A 719 22.37 4.71 20.58
CA VAL A 719 23.08 3.82 19.66
C VAL A 719 22.04 3.07 18.82
N LEU A 720 22.05 3.28 17.52
CA LEU A 720 21.20 2.58 16.57
C LEU A 720 21.94 1.36 16.01
N ILE A 721 21.31 0.19 16.02
CA ILE A 721 21.79 -1.05 15.39
C ILE A 721 20.78 -1.49 14.33
N LEU A 722 21.24 -1.71 13.10
CA LEU A 722 20.42 -2.11 11.96
C LEU A 722 21.00 -3.35 11.30
N SER A 723 20.13 -4.28 10.91
CA SER A 723 20.51 -5.39 10.04
C SER A 723 20.44 -4.99 8.56
N ASP A 724 21.36 -5.53 7.76
CA ASP A 724 21.35 -5.43 6.30
C ASP A 724 20.74 -6.71 5.70
N PRO A 725 19.47 -6.69 5.25
CA PRO A 725 18.80 -7.88 4.71
C PRO A 725 19.36 -8.31 3.36
N THR A 726 20.21 -7.50 2.71
CA THR A 726 20.83 -7.85 1.42
C THR A 726 21.89 -8.94 1.57
N ARG A 727 22.47 -9.10 2.77
CA ARG A 727 23.54 -10.07 3.08
C ARG A 727 23.01 -11.25 3.90
N GLY A 728 22.60 -12.31 3.22
CA GLY A 728 22.17 -13.56 3.88
C GLY A 728 20.96 -13.42 4.80
N MET A 729 20.09 -12.43 4.56
CA MET A 729 18.96 -12.09 5.44
C MET A 729 19.40 -11.77 6.88
N GLY A 730 20.55 -11.11 7.05
CA GLY A 730 21.08 -10.80 8.38
C GLY A 730 21.54 -12.04 9.16
N ALA A 731 22.07 -13.04 8.47
CA ALA A 731 22.64 -14.22 9.10
C ALA A 731 23.78 -13.82 10.06
N LEU A 732 23.74 -14.36 11.27
CA LEU A 732 24.61 -13.96 12.37
C LEU A 732 25.90 -14.79 12.35
N GLY A 733 26.95 -14.23 11.74
CA GLY A 733 28.30 -14.74 11.83
C GLY A 733 29.12 -14.01 12.91
N ALA A 734 30.37 -14.44 13.11
CA ALA A 734 31.31 -13.75 13.99
C ALA A 734 31.48 -12.24 13.67
N PRO A 735 31.64 -11.80 12.40
CA PRO A 735 31.80 -10.38 12.08
C PRO A 735 30.58 -9.52 12.44
N GLU A 736 29.37 -10.06 12.31
CA GLU A 736 28.13 -9.40 12.72
C GLU A 736 28.02 -9.32 14.24
N CYS A 737 28.29 -10.43 14.93
CA CYS A 737 28.24 -10.50 16.40
C CYS A 737 29.23 -9.54 17.06
N ASP A 738 30.45 -9.43 16.53
CA ASP A 738 31.48 -8.53 17.07
C ASP A 738 31.06 -7.06 16.95
N ARG A 739 30.35 -6.67 15.88
CA ARG A 739 29.77 -5.33 15.74
C ARG A 739 28.67 -5.05 16.75
N ILE A 740 27.80 -6.03 16.99
CA ILE A 740 26.73 -5.90 18.00
C ILE A 740 27.35 -5.72 19.40
N VAL A 741 28.37 -6.51 19.75
CA VAL A 741 29.11 -6.34 21.02
C VAL A 741 29.73 -4.96 21.11
N ALA A 742 30.43 -4.51 20.05
CA ALA A 742 31.06 -3.19 20.02
C ALA A 742 30.06 -2.03 20.14
N ALA A 743 28.85 -2.19 19.57
CA ALA A 743 27.77 -1.23 19.68
C ALA A 743 27.22 -1.16 21.11
N ILE A 744 27.00 -2.30 21.77
CA ILE A 744 26.56 -2.33 23.18
C ILE A 744 27.65 -1.76 24.09
N ASP A 745 28.94 -2.05 23.82
CA ASP A 745 30.05 -1.44 24.56
C ASP A 745 30.14 0.06 24.36
N LEU A 746 29.85 0.57 23.16
CA LEU A 746 29.75 2.00 22.90
C LEU A 746 28.60 2.63 23.71
N ALA A 747 27.44 1.96 23.76
CA ALA A 747 26.29 2.40 24.53
C ALA A 747 26.59 2.46 26.03
N GLU A 748 27.21 1.42 26.60
CA GLU A 748 27.61 1.39 28.01
C GLU A 748 28.63 2.49 28.34
N ARG A 749 29.65 2.68 27.50
CA ARG A 749 30.67 3.73 27.72
C ARG A 749 30.09 5.14 27.72
N LEU A 750 29.06 5.38 26.91
CA LEU A 750 28.45 6.71 26.75
C LEU A 750 27.18 6.90 27.61
N GLY A 751 26.73 5.86 28.32
CA GLY A 751 25.47 5.88 29.08
C GLY A 751 24.24 6.07 28.18
N LEU A 752 24.27 5.54 26.96
CA LEU A 752 23.19 5.70 25.98
C LEU A 752 22.28 4.46 25.91
N PRO A 753 20.98 4.61 25.63
CA PRO A 753 20.14 3.47 25.26
C PRO A 753 20.51 2.95 23.87
N VAL A 754 20.25 1.66 23.65
CA VAL A 754 20.35 1.02 22.33
C VAL A 754 18.97 0.96 21.70
N GLU A 755 18.87 1.36 20.45
CA GLU A 755 17.73 1.16 19.56
C GLU A 755 18.13 0.15 18.50
N TRP A 756 17.47 -1.00 18.46
CA TRP A 756 17.84 -2.08 17.55
C TRP A 756 16.65 -2.44 16.66
N ILE A 757 16.89 -2.38 15.35
CA ILE A 757 15.94 -2.78 14.32
C ILE A 757 16.50 -4.02 13.60
N PRO A 758 16.30 -5.22 14.18
CA PRO A 758 16.84 -6.46 13.64
C PRO A 758 16.02 -7.01 12.45
N ILE A 759 16.75 -7.66 11.54
CA ILE A 759 16.27 -8.72 10.64
C ILE A 759 17.33 -9.81 10.71
N SER A 760 16.93 -11.05 10.96
CA SER A 760 17.86 -12.17 11.01
C SER A 760 17.23 -13.51 10.68
N SER A 761 17.89 -14.26 9.79
CA SER A 761 17.67 -15.68 9.54
C SER A 761 18.29 -16.62 10.58
N GLY A 762 18.88 -16.07 11.64
CA GLY A 762 19.52 -16.81 12.74
C GLY A 762 21.03 -16.93 12.58
N ALA A 763 21.63 -17.85 13.34
CA ALA A 763 23.07 -18.11 13.27
C ALA A 763 23.46 -18.56 11.86
N ARG A 764 24.59 -18.07 11.36
CA ARG A 764 25.11 -18.51 10.06
C ARG A 764 25.49 -20.00 10.13
N ILE A 765 24.87 -20.80 9.28
CA ILE A 765 25.18 -22.22 9.10
C ILE A 765 25.75 -22.40 7.70
N ALA A 766 26.97 -22.92 7.59
CA ALA A 766 27.56 -23.30 6.32
C ALA A 766 28.39 -24.58 6.48
N MET A 767 28.72 -25.24 5.37
CA MET A 767 29.55 -26.46 5.43
C MET A 767 31.01 -26.15 5.78
N ASP A 768 31.44 -24.90 5.62
CA ASP A 768 32.79 -24.38 5.84
C ASP A 768 32.92 -23.53 7.11
N SER A 769 31.83 -23.30 7.86
CA SER A 769 31.80 -22.57 9.13
C SER A 769 30.67 -23.05 10.03
N GLY A 770 30.93 -23.22 11.33
CA GLY A 770 30.03 -23.92 12.25
C GLY A 770 30.01 -23.36 13.67
N THR A 771 30.58 -24.09 14.62
CA THR A 771 30.47 -23.84 16.07
C THR A 771 31.02 -22.49 16.52
N GLU A 772 31.96 -21.91 15.79
CA GLU A 772 32.48 -20.56 16.06
C GLU A 772 31.39 -19.47 15.97
N ASN A 773 30.36 -19.68 15.13
CA ASN A 773 29.20 -18.78 15.09
C ASN A 773 28.30 -18.96 16.32
N LEU A 774 28.28 -20.15 16.95
CA LEU A 774 27.61 -20.35 18.24
C LEU A 774 28.36 -19.63 19.36
N ASP A 775 29.69 -19.70 19.36
CA ASP A 775 30.51 -18.93 20.31
C ASP A 775 30.28 -17.42 20.14
N ALA A 776 30.23 -16.95 18.90
CA ALA A 776 29.96 -15.54 18.60
C ALA A 776 28.55 -15.11 19.05
N THR A 777 27.53 -15.91 18.79
CA THR A 777 26.17 -15.59 19.22
C THR A 777 25.99 -15.66 20.74
N ALA A 778 26.71 -16.56 21.41
CA ALA A 778 26.77 -16.64 22.88
C ALA A 778 27.46 -15.41 23.49
N ARG A 779 28.50 -14.85 22.85
CA ARG A 779 29.12 -13.59 23.30
C ARG A 779 28.11 -12.44 23.31
N VAL A 780 27.29 -12.31 22.26
CA VAL A 780 26.23 -11.30 22.18
C VAL A 780 25.21 -11.50 23.29
N ALA A 781 24.74 -12.74 23.50
CA ALA A 781 23.78 -13.05 24.56
C ALA A 781 24.32 -12.67 25.95
N ARG A 782 25.56 -13.08 26.28
CA ARG A 782 26.25 -12.69 27.52
C ARG A 782 26.34 -11.18 27.64
N ARG A 783 26.63 -10.48 26.54
CA ARG A 783 26.79 -9.04 26.55
C ARG A 783 25.48 -8.30 26.82
N ILE A 784 24.38 -8.74 26.20
CA ILE A 784 23.03 -8.20 26.46
C ILE A 784 22.63 -8.40 27.92
N ILE A 785 22.85 -9.59 28.48
CA ILE A 785 22.54 -9.90 29.88
C ILE A 785 23.30 -8.96 30.81
N THR A 786 24.62 -8.93 30.69
CA THR A 786 25.47 -8.09 31.56
C THR A 786 25.21 -6.60 31.40
N PHE A 787 24.82 -6.13 30.20
CA PHE A 787 24.41 -4.75 29.97
C PHE A 787 23.09 -4.41 30.65
N THR A 788 22.07 -5.25 30.48
CA THR A 788 20.72 -5.00 31.02
C THR A 788 20.65 -5.18 32.54
N GLU A 789 21.40 -6.12 33.12
CA GLU A 789 21.52 -6.29 34.58
C GLU A 789 22.15 -5.06 35.27
N ARG A 790 22.96 -4.29 34.56
CA ARG A 790 23.56 -3.03 35.04
C ARG A 790 22.67 -1.81 34.77
N GLY A 791 21.43 -2.02 34.33
CA GLY A 791 20.48 -0.95 34.02
C GLY A 791 20.56 -0.40 32.59
N GLY A 792 21.42 -0.99 31.73
CA GLY A 792 21.45 -0.70 30.30
C GLY A 792 20.11 -1.03 29.62
N VAL A 793 19.71 -0.23 28.64
CA VAL A 793 18.39 -0.34 28.00
C VAL A 793 18.57 -0.64 26.52
N ILE A 794 17.89 -1.68 26.04
CA ILE A 794 17.83 -2.04 24.62
C ILE A 794 16.35 -2.04 24.20
N HIS A 795 15.99 -1.14 23.30
CA HIS A 795 14.68 -1.10 22.66
C HIS A 795 14.74 -1.78 21.29
N LEU A 796 13.64 -2.42 20.90
CA LEU A 796 13.52 -3.21 19.68
C LEU A 796 12.35 -2.74 18.82
N ILE A 797 12.61 -2.64 17.52
CA ILE A 797 11.57 -2.55 16.50
C ILE A 797 11.68 -3.78 15.62
N VAL A 798 10.76 -4.73 15.82
CA VAL A 798 10.69 -5.96 15.03
C VAL A 798 9.72 -5.72 13.88
N TYR A 799 10.27 -5.54 12.68
CA TYR A 799 9.49 -5.27 11.46
C TYR A 799 9.64 -6.33 10.36
N GLY A 800 10.45 -7.36 10.62
CA GLY A 800 10.70 -8.47 9.71
C GLY A 800 10.88 -9.76 10.50
N VAL A 801 11.55 -10.74 9.88
CA VAL A 801 11.79 -12.05 10.47
C VAL A 801 12.99 -12.03 11.40
N ASN A 802 12.81 -12.55 12.62
CA ASN A 802 13.86 -12.86 13.57
C ASN A 802 13.79 -14.36 13.90
N VAL A 803 14.91 -15.06 13.70
CA VAL A 803 15.01 -16.51 13.92
C VAL A 803 16.08 -16.85 14.95
N GLY A 804 15.78 -17.81 15.82
CA GLY A 804 16.75 -18.47 16.67
C GLY A 804 17.45 -17.51 17.64
N ALA A 805 18.76 -17.32 17.46
CA ALA A 805 19.58 -16.49 18.33
C ALA A 805 19.04 -15.05 18.46
N GLN A 806 18.59 -14.43 17.36
CA GLN A 806 18.02 -13.09 17.40
C GLN A 806 16.76 -13.03 18.28
N SER A 807 15.84 -13.98 18.13
CA SER A 807 14.62 -14.04 18.95
C SER A 807 14.93 -14.19 20.45
N TYR A 808 15.99 -14.93 20.80
CA TYR A 808 16.47 -14.99 22.18
C TYR A 808 17.07 -13.67 22.66
N TRP A 809 17.84 -12.99 21.81
CA TRP A 809 18.38 -11.67 22.13
C TRP A 809 17.27 -10.64 22.35
N ASP A 810 16.22 -10.71 21.55
CA ASP A 810 15.04 -9.86 21.69
C ASP A 810 14.38 -10.06 23.07
N ALA A 811 14.31 -11.32 23.52
CA ALA A 811 13.79 -11.69 24.83
C ALA A 811 14.70 -11.22 25.97
N LEU A 812 16.01 -11.41 25.85
CA LEU A 812 17.01 -10.97 26.83
C LEU A 812 17.07 -9.43 26.95
N ALA A 813 16.64 -8.70 25.93
CA ALA A 813 16.58 -7.25 25.91
C ALA A 813 15.29 -6.68 26.52
N THR A 814 14.15 -7.38 26.42
CA THR A 814 12.83 -6.77 26.67
C THR A 814 11.80 -7.63 27.43
N MET A 815 12.01 -8.95 27.55
CA MET A 815 10.98 -9.88 28.03
C MET A 815 11.22 -10.35 29.47
N ILE A 816 12.49 -10.58 29.83
CA ILE A 816 12.87 -11.06 31.17
C ILE A 816 12.60 -9.98 32.23
N SER A 817 12.28 -10.39 33.46
CA SER A 817 11.72 -9.51 34.49
C SER A 817 12.53 -8.25 34.82
N HIS A 818 13.86 -8.26 34.74
CA HIS A 818 14.71 -7.11 35.07
C HIS A 818 14.85 -6.10 33.91
N THR A 819 14.41 -6.48 32.70
CA THR A 819 14.63 -5.67 31.50
C THR A 819 13.73 -4.43 31.48
N ARG A 820 14.31 -3.29 31.11
CA ARG A 820 13.59 -2.02 30.97
C ARG A 820 13.17 -1.73 29.51
N GLY A 821 13.77 -2.44 28.56
CA GLY A 821 13.60 -2.26 27.12
C GLY A 821 12.16 -2.43 26.63
N ALA A 822 11.84 -1.72 25.54
CA ALA A 822 10.55 -1.80 24.87
C ALA A 822 10.65 -2.56 23.56
N LEU A 823 9.61 -3.34 23.21
CA LEU A 823 9.51 -4.02 21.92
C LEU A 823 8.24 -3.54 21.19
N VAL A 824 8.46 -2.96 20.01
CA VAL A 824 7.41 -2.57 19.06
C VAL A 824 7.43 -3.54 17.88
N MET A 825 6.27 -4.09 17.53
CA MET A 825 6.17 -5.09 16.47
C MET A 825 5.19 -4.65 15.37
N THR A 826 5.55 -4.87 14.11
CA THR A 826 4.69 -4.60 12.95
C THR A 826 3.93 -5.86 12.51
N PRO A 827 2.92 -5.76 11.61
CA PRO A 827 2.05 -6.89 11.26
C PRO A 827 2.78 -8.05 10.57
N ASP A 828 3.72 -7.73 9.69
CA ASP A 828 4.45 -8.71 8.85
C ASP A 828 5.70 -9.28 9.57
N ALA A 829 5.93 -8.87 10.81
CA ALA A 829 7.05 -9.31 11.61
C ALA A 829 6.80 -10.68 12.24
N SER A 830 7.88 -11.41 12.51
CA SER A 830 7.81 -12.67 13.26
C SER A 830 9.06 -12.89 14.10
N MET A 831 8.85 -13.43 15.29
CA MET A 831 9.91 -13.93 16.17
C MET A 831 9.72 -15.44 16.34
N VAL A 832 10.60 -16.23 15.74
CA VAL A 832 10.51 -17.69 15.80
C VAL A 832 11.81 -18.31 16.27
N LEU A 833 11.75 -19.49 16.87
CA LEU A 833 12.95 -20.27 17.19
C LEU A 833 13.38 -21.13 16.02
N THR A 834 12.40 -21.66 15.28
CA THR A 834 12.58 -22.55 14.13
C THR A 834 11.58 -22.14 13.05
N GLY A 835 12.04 -22.00 11.80
CA GLY A 835 11.17 -21.65 10.67
C GLY A 835 10.14 -22.74 10.36
N ARG A 836 9.06 -22.39 9.66
CA ARG A 836 7.91 -23.28 9.41
C ARG A 836 8.33 -24.61 8.75
N ALA A 837 9.08 -24.52 7.66
CA ALA A 837 9.50 -25.69 6.89
C ALA A 837 10.36 -26.65 7.71
N ALA A 838 11.20 -26.13 8.62
CA ALA A 838 12.03 -26.94 9.51
C ALA A 838 11.20 -27.64 10.60
N LEU A 839 10.15 -26.99 11.11
CA LEU A 839 9.20 -27.62 12.04
C LEU A 839 8.46 -28.78 11.37
N GLU A 840 7.92 -28.57 10.17
CA GLU A 840 7.24 -29.63 9.41
C GLU A 840 8.17 -30.83 9.15
N ALA A 841 9.41 -30.58 8.71
CA ALA A 841 10.41 -31.62 8.47
C ALA A 841 10.77 -32.40 9.74
N SER A 842 10.77 -31.74 10.91
CA SER A 842 11.02 -32.38 12.21
C SER A 842 9.82 -33.16 12.79
N GLY A 843 8.66 -33.13 12.12
CA GLY A 843 7.40 -33.70 12.62
C GLY A 843 6.71 -32.85 13.69
N GLY A 844 7.11 -31.58 13.83
CA GLY A 844 6.47 -30.62 14.73
C GLY A 844 5.15 -30.08 14.16
N VAL A 845 4.35 -29.45 15.03
CA VAL A 845 3.13 -28.75 14.62
C VAL A 845 3.51 -27.37 14.12
N ALA A 846 3.48 -27.18 12.81
CA ALA A 846 3.66 -25.88 12.17
C ALA A 846 2.33 -25.13 12.06
N ALA A 847 2.42 -23.84 11.72
CA ALA A 847 1.30 -23.02 11.30
C ALA A 847 1.43 -22.69 9.81
N GLU A 848 0.56 -21.84 9.28
CA GLU A 848 0.47 -21.50 7.86
C GLU A 848 1.73 -20.76 7.36
N ASP A 849 2.32 -19.90 8.21
CA ASP A 849 3.53 -19.11 7.95
C ASP A 849 4.28 -18.77 9.26
N GLU A 850 5.45 -18.13 9.17
CA GLU A 850 6.24 -17.69 10.32
C GLU A 850 5.48 -16.67 11.20
N VAL A 851 4.64 -15.82 10.62
CA VAL A 851 3.83 -14.82 11.35
C VAL A 851 2.76 -15.51 12.20
N ALA A 852 2.21 -16.62 11.74
CA ALA A 852 1.27 -17.44 12.50
C ALA A 852 1.95 -18.19 13.67
N ILE A 853 3.26 -18.43 13.60
CA ILE A 853 4.05 -19.07 14.68
C ILE A 853 4.55 -18.04 15.70
N GLY A 854 4.92 -16.84 15.24
CA GLY A 854 5.69 -15.89 16.04
C GLY A 854 5.31 -14.42 15.87
N GLY A 855 4.18 -14.12 15.23
CA GLY A 855 3.70 -12.76 14.96
C GLY A 855 2.95 -12.11 16.11
N PHE A 856 2.69 -10.80 15.99
CA PHE A 856 2.04 -10.00 17.02
C PHE A 856 0.64 -10.51 17.38
N GLU A 857 -0.22 -10.75 16.38
CA GLU A 857 -1.64 -10.97 16.60
C GLU A 857 -1.94 -12.30 17.31
N ARG A 858 -1.30 -13.39 16.87
CA ARG A 858 -1.62 -14.74 17.35
C ARG A 858 -0.84 -15.12 18.61
N ILE A 859 0.38 -14.60 18.77
CA ILE A 859 1.34 -15.10 19.77
C ILE A 859 1.93 -13.96 20.60
N MET A 860 2.73 -13.07 20.00
CA MET A 860 3.60 -12.15 20.75
C MET A 860 2.85 -11.01 21.46
N GLY A 861 1.74 -10.54 20.91
CA GLY A 861 0.85 -9.60 21.60
C GLY A 861 0.08 -10.29 22.74
N PRO A 862 -0.67 -11.37 22.46
CA PRO A 862 -1.43 -12.10 23.47
C PRO A 862 -0.62 -12.64 24.66
N ASN A 863 0.66 -13.02 24.47
CA ASN A 863 1.51 -13.48 25.57
C ASN A 863 2.27 -12.35 26.29
N GLY A 864 2.16 -11.10 25.81
CA GLY A 864 2.81 -9.92 26.39
C GLY A 864 4.31 -9.79 26.10
N GLU A 865 4.84 -10.53 25.13
CA GLU A 865 6.23 -10.42 24.69
C GLU A 865 6.44 -9.20 23.79
N ALA A 866 5.57 -9.01 22.80
CA ALA A 866 5.45 -7.76 22.06
C ALA A 866 4.58 -6.76 22.84
N GLN A 867 5.20 -5.64 23.20
CA GLN A 867 4.66 -4.72 24.20
C GLN A 867 3.81 -3.63 23.55
N TYR A 868 4.16 -3.27 22.32
CA TYR A 868 3.47 -2.30 21.48
C TYR A 868 3.26 -2.86 20.07
N TYR A 869 2.18 -2.40 19.44
CA TYR A 869 1.90 -2.61 18.02
C TYR A 869 2.13 -1.31 17.26
N ALA A 870 2.64 -1.44 16.03
CA ALA A 870 2.65 -0.35 15.06
C ALA A 870 2.23 -0.87 13.68
N GLY A 871 1.48 -0.06 12.93
CA GLY A 871 0.98 -0.48 11.61
C GLY A 871 2.10 -0.64 10.55
N ASP A 872 3.21 0.06 10.72
CA ASP A 872 4.37 0.04 9.82
C ASP A 872 5.65 0.50 10.56
N LEU A 873 6.79 0.43 9.88
CA LEU A 873 8.09 0.79 10.45
C LEU A 873 8.17 2.27 10.89
N ALA A 874 7.58 3.19 10.13
CA ALA A 874 7.58 4.61 10.48
C ALA A 874 6.70 4.88 11.70
N ALA A 875 5.56 4.19 11.81
CA ALA A 875 4.73 4.19 13.01
C ALA A 875 5.47 3.60 14.21
N ALA A 876 6.27 2.55 14.02
CA ALA A 876 7.03 1.94 15.10
C ALA A 876 8.09 2.89 15.68
N VAL A 877 8.80 3.62 14.80
CA VAL A 877 9.75 4.68 15.22
C VAL A 877 9.03 5.79 15.98
N ARG A 878 7.81 6.19 15.58
CA ARG A 878 7.00 7.17 16.32
C ARG A 878 6.59 6.65 17.70
N THR A 879 6.12 5.41 17.80
CA THR A 879 5.77 4.77 19.08
C THR A 879 6.97 4.72 20.02
N LEU A 880 8.16 4.39 19.50
CA LEU A 880 9.38 4.39 20.31
C LEU A 880 9.82 5.81 20.71
N ALA A 881 9.70 6.79 19.82
CA ALA A 881 9.92 8.20 20.15
C ALA A 881 8.95 8.71 21.23
N GLU A 882 7.70 8.25 21.20
CA GLU A 882 6.71 8.53 22.24
C GLU A 882 7.10 7.87 23.57
N HIS A 883 7.54 6.61 23.57
CA HIS A 883 8.06 5.94 24.76
C HIS A 883 9.23 6.72 25.41
N TYR A 884 10.15 7.26 24.60
CA TYR A 884 11.24 8.09 25.09
C TYR A 884 10.78 9.39 25.77
N ARG A 885 9.60 9.94 25.46
CA ARG A 885 9.05 11.12 26.18
C ARG A 885 8.86 10.87 27.68
N TYR A 886 8.71 9.61 28.08
CA TYR A 886 8.50 9.20 29.46
C TYR A 886 9.73 8.55 30.10
N ALA A 887 10.54 7.83 29.31
CA ALA A 887 11.59 6.97 29.85
C ALA A 887 13.04 7.41 29.53
N TYR A 888 13.26 8.35 28.61
CA TYR A 888 14.62 8.74 28.22
C TYR A 888 15.34 9.53 29.33
N VAL A 889 16.51 9.06 29.73
CA VAL A 889 17.41 9.73 30.69
C VAL A 889 18.59 10.31 29.92
N VAL A 890 18.83 11.61 30.07
CA VAL A 890 20.01 12.24 29.50
C VAL A 890 21.25 11.73 30.26
N PRO A 891 22.34 11.34 29.57
CA PRO A 891 23.55 10.87 30.25
C PRO A 891 24.02 11.86 31.32
N GLY A 892 24.18 11.36 32.55
CA GLY A 892 24.57 12.14 33.72
C GLY A 892 23.41 12.69 34.57
N GLU A 893 22.16 12.58 34.11
CA GLU A 893 20.96 12.90 34.90
C GLU A 893 20.47 11.67 35.68
N ALA A 894 19.73 11.91 36.77
CA ALA A 894 19.21 10.86 37.64
C ALA A 894 17.89 10.22 37.14
N GLY A 895 17.20 10.87 36.20
CA GLY A 895 15.94 10.40 35.66
C GLY A 895 15.46 11.25 34.48
N PRO A 896 14.32 10.89 33.85
CA PRO A 896 13.80 11.59 32.68
C PRO A 896 13.38 13.03 33.01
N ARG A 897 13.63 13.95 32.06
CA ARG A 897 13.26 15.36 32.22
C ARG A 897 11.75 15.58 32.28
N LEU A 898 11.36 16.56 33.07
CA LEU A 898 9.97 16.98 33.25
C LEU A 898 9.35 17.47 31.92
N HIS A 899 8.06 17.21 31.76
CA HIS A 899 7.23 17.82 30.73
C HIS A 899 6.76 19.20 31.21
N ARG A 900 6.83 20.20 30.32
CA ARG A 900 6.27 21.53 30.60
C ARG A 900 4.77 21.50 30.32
N THR A 901 4.01 21.07 31.32
CA THR A 901 2.55 21.04 31.24
C THR A 901 1.93 22.42 31.44
N THR A 902 0.83 22.65 30.73
CA THR A 902 -0.10 23.76 30.86
C THR A 902 -1.36 23.37 31.65
N ASP A 903 -1.51 22.08 32.01
CA ASP A 903 -2.58 21.58 32.86
C ASP A 903 -2.35 22.06 34.32
N PRO A 904 -3.30 22.78 34.94
CA PRO A 904 -3.13 23.30 36.28
C PRO A 904 -3.02 22.20 37.33
N LEU A 905 -2.00 22.27 38.19
CA LEU A 905 -1.82 21.35 39.34
C LEU A 905 -3.01 21.32 40.31
N THR A 906 -3.81 22.39 40.34
CA THR A 906 -4.99 22.52 41.21
C THR A 906 -6.30 22.11 40.54
N ARG A 907 -6.25 21.50 39.33
CA ARG A 907 -7.46 21.04 38.63
C ARG A 907 -8.19 19.99 39.46
N ASP A 908 -9.49 20.19 39.63
CA ASP A 908 -10.35 19.19 40.23
C ASP A 908 -10.64 18.06 39.23
N ILE A 909 -10.15 16.86 39.53
CA ILE A 909 -10.38 15.67 38.68
C ILE A 909 -11.80 15.12 38.81
N THR A 910 -12.53 15.48 39.87
CA THR A 910 -13.88 14.94 40.14
C THR A 910 -14.91 15.46 39.16
N THR A 911 -14.70 16.64 38.58
CA THR A 911 -15.58 17.22 37.54
C THR A 911 -15.32 16.65 36.15
N TRP A 912 -14.32 15.77 36.00
CA TRP A 912 -13.97 15.19 34.70
C TRP A 912 -15.10 14.31 34.17
N PRO A 913 -15.51 14.44 32.89
CA PRO A 913 -16.61 13.66 32.35
C PRO A 913 -16.28 12.16 32.34
N TYR A 914 -17.25 11.34 32.74
CA TYR A 914 -17.14 9.89 32.66
C TYR A 914 -17.64 9.42 31.28
N PRO A 915 -16.86 8.64 30.51
CA PRO A 915 -17.28 8.21 29.18
C PRO A 915 -18.57 7.36 29.22
N ALA A 916 -19.62 7.85 28.57
CA ALA A 916 -20.94 7.21 28.56
C ALA A 916 -20.91 5.80 27.92
N GLU A 917 -19.95 5.57 27.01
CA GLU A 917 -19.70 4.28 26.35
C GLU A 917 -19.40 3.12 27.29
N HIS A 918 -18.89 3.38 28.49
CA HIS A 918 -18.72 2.34 29.49
C HIS A 918 -20.05 1.83 30.05
N GLY A 919 -21.13 2.62 29.98
CA GLY A 919 -22.47 2.18 30.41
C GLY A 919 -22.63 2.02 31.92
N HIS A 920 -21.70 2.55 32.72
CA HIS A 920 -21.75 2.43 34.18
C HIS A 920 -22.63 3.49 34.83
N GLY A 921 -23.26 4.39 34.05
CA GLY A 921 -24.23 5.40 34.50
C GLY A 921 -23.71 6.39 35.53
N PHE A 922 -22.46 6.83 35.36
CA PHE A 922 -21.87 8.02 35.97
C PHE A 922 -21.75 9.11 34.92
N ALA A 923 -21.99 10.37 35.29
CA ALA A 923 -21.75 11.52 34.43
C ALA A 923 -20.33 12.10 34.62
N THR A 924 -19.79 12.02 35.84
CA THR A 924 -18.44 12.50 36.18
C THR A 924 -17.65 11.47 36.98
N VAL A 925 -16.32 11.61 36.98
CA VAL A 925 -15.42 10.76 37.78
C VAL A 925 -15.68 10.91 39.29
N GLY A 926 -16.11 12.10 39.75
CA GLY A 926 -16.46 12.37 41.14
C GLY A 926 -17.57 11.48 41.68
N GLU A 927 -18.57 11.15 40.85
CA GLU A 927 -19.70 10.29 41.23
C GLU A 927 -19.29 8.84 41.55
N ILE A 928 -18.08 8.43 41.16
CA ILE A 928 -17.51 7.13 41.57
C ILE A 928 -17.22 7.12 43.07
N PHE A 929 -16.80 8.27 43.62
CA PHE A 929 -16.33 8.43 44.99
C PHE A 929 -17.38 8.98 45.94
N ASP A 930 -18.46 9.56 45.40
CA ASP A 930 -19.57 10.10 46.17
C ASP A 930 -20.46 8.98 46.74
N ASP A 931 -20.78 9.09 48.03
CA ASP A 931 -21.57 8.08 48.74
C ASP A 931 -23.05 8.12 48.35
N ALA A 932 -23.56 9.24 47.82
CA ALA A 932 -24.95 9.30 47.35
C ALA A 932 -25.13 8.59 46.00
N THR A 933 -24.18 8.75 45.07
CA THR A 933 -24.22 8.10 43.74
C THR A 933 -23.61 6.70 43.71
N ASN A 934 -22.67 6.38 44.61
CA ASN A 934 -22.02 5.07 44.71
C ASN A 934 -21.79 4.64 46.18
N PRO A 935 -22.86 4.29 46.93
CA PRO A 935 -22.75 3.95 48.34
C PRO A 935 -21.70 2.87 48.64
N GLY A 936 -20.69 3.22 49.45
CA GLY A 936 -19.60 2.31 49.81
C GLY A 936 -18.75 1.85 48.62
N ARG A 937 -18.75 2.62 47.51
CA ARG A 937 -17.96 2.40 46.29
C ARG A 937 -18.13 1.01 45.67
N LYS A 938 -19.35 0.44 45.75
CA LYS A 938 -19.66 -0.94 45.32
C LYS A 938 -19.98 -1.06 43.83
N ARG A 939 -20.44 0.02 43.19
CA ARG A 939 -20.76 0.04 41.76
C ARG A 939 -19.46 0.00 40.95
N PRO A 940 -19.36 -0.88 39.93
CA PRO A 940 -18.17 -0.98 39.11
C PRO A 940 -17.96 0.28 38.25
N PHE A 941 -16.70 0.65 38.04
CA PHE A 941 -16.26 1.76 37.18
C PHE A 941 -15.16 1.29 36.21
N ALA A 942 -14.85 2.07 35.18
CA ALA A 942 -13.72 1.82 34.30
C ALA A 942 -12.47 2.51 34.87
N MET A 943 -11.42 1.75 35.17
CA MET A 943 -10.20 2.33 35.76
C MET A 943 -9.49 3.29 34.80
N ARG A 944 -9.56 3.04 33.48
CA ARG A 944 -9.01 3.96 32.46
C ARG A 944 -9.63 5.36 32.52
N ALA A 945 -10.91 5.49 32.89
CA ALA A 945 -11.55 6.80 33.03
C ALA A 945 -10.95 7.61 34.20
N VAL A 946 -10.65 6.94 35.32
CA VAL A 946 -9.99 7.56 36.48
C VAL A 946 -8.54 7.92 36.13
N MET A 947 -7.81 7.02 35.47
CA MET A 947 -6.44 7.28 35.00
C MET A 947 -6.38 8.48 34.05
N GLN A 948 -7.32 8.58 33.09
CA GLN A 948 -7.39 9.70 32.14
C GLN A 948 -7.65 11.04 32.84
N ALA A 949 -8.51 11.06 33.87
CA ALA A 949 -8.79 12.27 34.63
C ALA A 949 -7.58 12.72 35.48
N LEU A 950 -6.76 11.77 35.94
CA LEU A 950 -5.61 12.01 36.81
C LEU A 950 -4.39 12.60 36.09
N ILE A 951 -4.07 12.13 34.89
CA ILE A 951 -2.86 12.54 34.15
C ILE A 951 -2.97 13.96 33.57
N ASP A 952 -1.84 14.51 33.15
CA ASP A 952 -1.76 15.80 32.46
C ASP A 952 -2.46 15.72 31.09
N GLN A 953 -3.40 16.63 30.83
CA GLN A 953 -4.19 16.58 29.59
C GLN A 953 -3.42 16.96 28.32
N ASP A 954 -2.29 17.64 28.45
CA ASP A 954 -1.39 18.00 27.33
C ASP A 954 -0.14 17.09 27.24
N GLY A 955 0.03 16.17 28.18
CA GLY A 955 1.19 15.25 28.25
C GLY A 955 1.06 14.00 27.36
N GLY A 956 -0.18 13.49 27.21
CA GLY A 956 -0.48 12.22 26.55
C GLY A 956 -0.26 11.00 27.46
N HIS A 957 -0.52 9.80 26.92
CA HIS A 957 -0.20 8.53 27.59
C HIS A 957 0.11 7.42 26.59
N LEU A 958 0.91 6.44 26.99
CA LEU A 958 1.24 5.26 26.20
C LEU A 958 0.95 3.98 27.00
N GLU A 959 0.01 3.16 26.52
CA GLU A 959 -0.37 1.90 27.20
C GLU A 959 0.52 0.73 26.77
N ARG A 960 1.19 0.10 27.75
CA ARG A 960 2.10 -1.04 27.55
C ARG A 960 1.41 -2.38 27.84
N TRP A 961 1.64 -3.37 26.99
CA TRP A 961 1.07 -4.73 27.10
C TRP A 961 -0.47 -4.78 27.12
N ARG A 962 -1.12 -3.90 26.37
CA ARG A 962 -2.57 -3.89 26.21
C ARG A 962 -3.16 -5.24 25.73
N PRO A 963 -2.61 -5.94 24.72
CA PRO A 963 -3.22 -7.15 24.18
C PRO A 963 -2.94 -8.42 25.00
N TRP A 964 -2.25 -8.32 26.14
CA TRP A 964 -1.82 -9.48 26.92
C TRP A 964 -3.03 -10.23 27.50
N ALA A 965 -3.37 -11.36 26.89
CA ALA A 965 -4.51 -12.18 27.24
C ALA A 965 -4.33 -12.79 28.63
N GLY A 966 -5.35 -12.66 29.47
CA GLY A 966 -5.32 -13.05 30.89
C GLY A 966 -4.65 -12.04 31.83
N ALA A 967 -4.14 -10.92 31.31
CA ALA A 967 -3.57 -9.83 32.11
C ALA A 967 -4.40 -8.53 32.01
N GLU A 968 -5.63 -8.60 31.48
CA GLU A 968 -6.47 -7.45 31.14
C GLU A 968 -6.88 -6.64 32.38
N THR A 969 -6.91 -7.26 33.56
CA THR A 969 -7.28 -6.57 34.81
C THR A 969 -6.20 -5.61 35.33
N ALA A 970 -4.96 -5.70 34.81
CA ALA A 970 -3.88 -4.77 35.10
C ALA A 970 -3.61 -3.86 33.88
N ILE A 971 -3.74 -2.56 34.08
CA ILE A 971 -3.57 -1.51 33.08
C ILE A 971 -2.27 -0.79 33.41
N VAL A 972 -1.39 -0.60 32.42
CA VAL A 972 -0.06 0.01 32.62
C VAL A 972 0.15 1.10 31.58
N TRP A 973 0.21 2.34 32.04
CA TRP A 973 0.46 3.52 31.21
C TRP A 973 1.80 4.16 31.59
N ASP A 974 2.51 4.65 30.59
CA ASP A 974 3.48 5.72 30.77
C ASP A 974 2.77 7.06 30.49
N ALA A 975 2.86 8.00 31.43
CA ALA A 975 2.14 9.28 31.35
C ALA A 975 2.89 10.40 32.09
N HIS A 976 2.35 11.62 32.06
CA HIS A 976 2.81 12.73 32.91
C HIS A 976 1.77 13.07 34.00
N LEU A 977 2.26 13.43 35.18
CA LEU A 977 1.46 13.95 36.30
C LEU A 977 2.17 15.16 36.90
N GLY A 978 1.59 16.34 36.76
CA GLY A 978 2.21 17.61 37.11
C GLY A 978 3.54 17.85 36.39
N GLY A 979 3.67 17.37 35.16
CA GLY A 979 4.89 17.36 34.36
C GLY A 979 5.84 16.21 34.67
N PHE A 980 5.67 15.46 35.76
CA PHE A 980 6.54 14.34 36.10
C PHE A 980 6.22 13.12 35.24
N PRO A 981 7.19 12.50 34.56
CA PRO A 981 6.96 11.22 33.91
C PRO A 981 6.74 10.14 34.97
N ILE A 982 5.68 9.34 34.82
CA ILE A 982 5.30 8.29 35.76
C ILE A 982 4.97 6.98 35.02
N CYS A 983 5.16 5.86 35.71
CA CYS A 983 4.52 4.60 35.38
C CYS A 983 3.22 4.49 36.18
N LEU A 984 2.07 4.61 35.51
CA LEU A 984 0.75 4.57 36.13
C LEU A 984 0.14 3.17 35.95
N ILE A 985 -0.09 2.48 37.06
CA ILE A 985 -0.68 1.14 37.11
C ILE A 985 -2.10 1.25 37.66
N GLY A 986 -3.09 0.85 36.87
CA GLY A 986 -4.49 0.79 37.29
C GLY A 986 -4.99 -0.65 37.38
N ILE A 987 -5.78 -0.96 38.41
CA ILE A 987 -6.47 -2.25 38.52
C ILE A 987 -7.95 -2.09 38.15
N GLU A 988 -8.40 -2.83 37.15
CA GLU A 988 -9.75 -2.68 36.59
C GLU A 988 -10.85 -2.97 37.63
N SER A 989 -11.89 -2.14 37.69
CA SER A 989 -12.96 -2.30 38.69
C SER A 989 -14.17 -3.10 38.21
N HIS A 990 -14.41 -3.16 36.90
CA HIS A 990 -15.49 -3.94 36.33
C HIS A 990 -14.99 -5.31 35.88
N ASN A 991 -15.92 -6.26 35.70
CA ASN A 991 -15.57 -7.58 35.22
C ASN A 991 -15.19 -7.49 33.73
N VAL A 992 -14.03 -8.01 33.38
CA VAL A 992 -13.58 -8.12 32.00
C VAL A 992 -13.97 -9.50 31.45
N ALA A 993 -14.45 -9.53 30.21
CA ALA A 993 -14.80 -10.78 29.56
C ALA A 993 -13.57 -11.69 29.42
N ARG A 994 -13.67 -12.92 29.93
CA ARG A 994 -12.62 -13.92 29.74
C ARG A 994 -12.71 -14.55 28.36
N GLU A 995 -11.62 -14.44 27.61
CA GLU A 995 -11.49 -15.00 26.27
C GLU A 995 -10.90 -16.41 26.28
N GLY A 996 -11.36 -17.28 25.38
CA GLY A 996 -10.81 -18.62 25.19
C GLY A 996 -11.40 -19.70 26.11
N TYR A 997 -10.63 -20.76 26.34
CA TYR A 997 -11.05 -21.92 27.13
C TYR A 997 -11.35 -21.50 28.58
N ARG A 998 -12.51 -21.96 29.08
CA ARG A 998 -12.96 -21.76 30.46
C ARG A 998 -12.98 -23.12 31.15
N PRO A 999 -11.91 -23.46 31.90
CA PRO A 999 -11.90 -24.65 32.73
C PRO A 999 -13.05 -24.59 33.75
N LEU A 1000 -13.60 -25.75 34.11
CA LEU A 1000 -14.64 -25.84 35.14
C LEU A 1000 -14.13 -25.39 36.52
N ASP A 1001 -12.82 -25.49 36.75
CA ASP A 1001 -12.10 -25.12 37.97
C ASP A 1001 -11.48 -23.71 37.92
N GLY A 1002 -11.92 -22.89 36.96
CA GLY A 1002 -11.41 -21.55 36.71
C GLY A 1002 -12.49 -20.46 36.76
N PRO A 1003 -12.10 -19.17 36.83
CA PRO A 1003 -13.05 -18.06 36.83
C PRO A 1003 -13.82 -17.96 35.51
N ALA A 1004 -15.13 -17.75 35.57
CA ALA A 1004 -15.98 -17.63 34.38
C ALA A 1004 -15.74 -16.32 33.58
N ALA A 1005 -15.26 -15.27 34.25
CA ALA A 1005 -14.85 -13.98 33.73
C ALA A 1005 -13.69 -13.45 34.58
N TRP A 1006 -12.92 -12.49 34.07
CA TRP A 1006 -11.90 -11.82 34.87
C TRP A 1006 -12.60 -10.84 35.82
N SER A 1007 -12.71 -11.20 37.10
CA SER A 1007 -13.40 -10.38 38.08
C SER A 1007 -12.70 -9.06 38.33
N GLY A 1008 -13.48 -7.98 38.40
CA GLY A 1008 -13.00 -6.64 38.73
C GLY A 1008 -12.34 -6.62 40.11
N GLY A 1009 -11.23 -5.92 40.19
CA GLY A 1009 -10.40 -5.78 41.38
C GLY A 1009 -9.71 -7.07 41.83
N THR A 1010 -9.49 -8.02 40.93
CA THR A 1010 -8.77 -9.27 41.21
C THR A 1010 -7.50 -9.36 40.36
N LEU A 1011 -6.39 -9.77 40.98
CA LEU A 1011 -5.17 -10.13 40.26
C LEU A 1011 -5.16 -11.63 39.95
N PHE A 1012 -4.99 -11.93 38.66
CA PHE A 1012 -4.82 -13.25 38.08
C PHE A 1012 -3.34 -13.49 37.78
N PRO A 1013 -2.93 -14.70 37.37
CA PRO A 1013 -1.50 -15.02 37.31
C PRO A 1013 -0.75 -14.09 36.35
N LEU A 1014 -1.32 -13.85 35.16
CA LEU A 1014 -0.69 -13.00 34.15
C LEU A 1014 -0.83 -11.51 34.46
N SER A 1015 -1.93 -11.04 35.08
CA SER A 1015 -1.99 -9.64 35.55
C SER A 1015 -1.01 -9.38 36.69
N SER A 1016 -0.77 -10.36 37.56
CA SER A 1016 0.26 -10.27 38.61
C SER A 1016 1.66 -10.15 38.01
N LYS A 1017 1.98 -11.01 37.03
CA LYS A 1017 3.23 -10.94 36.26
C LYS A 1017 3.39 -9.60 35.55
N LYS A 1018 2.32 -9.06 34.96
CA LYS A 1018 2.31 -7.76 34.27
C LYS A 1018 2.63 -6.61 35.23
N VAL A 1019 2.03 -6.59 36.43
CA VAL A 1019 2.33 -5.57 37.46
C VAL A 1019 3.79 -5.65 37.90
N ALA A 1020 4.31 -6.85 38.19
CA ALA A 1020 5.72 -7.02 38.57
C ALA A 1020 6.69 -6.52 37.48
N ARG A 1021 6.41 -6.85 36.20
CA ARG A 1021 7.20 -6.34 35.06
C ARG A 1021 7.13 -4.82 34.92
N ALA A 1022 5.96 -4.22 35.12
CA ALA A 1022 5.82 -2.76 35.06
C ALA A 1022 6.69 -2.05 36.10
N LEU A 1023 6.70 -2.55 37.34
CA LEU A 1023 7.52 -2.01 38.42
C LEU A 1023 9.01 -2.16 38.11
N ASN A 1024 9.48 -3.35 37.71
CA ASN A 1024 10.89 -3.54 37.36
C ASN A 1024 11.34 -2.64 36.20
N ALA A 1025 10.47 -2.42 35.21
CA ALA A 1025 10.78 -1.56 34.06
C ALA A 1025 10.82 -0.05 34.39
N ALA A 1026 10.13 0.37 35.45
CA ALA A 1026 10.12 1.76 35.92
C ALA A 1026 11.18 2.05 37.00
N SER A 1027 11.61 1.02 37.74
CA SER A 1027 12.63 1.10 38.80
C SER A 1027 13.92 1.76 38.29
N GLY A 1028 14.45 2.72 39.04
CA GLY A 1028 15.65 3.50 38.72
C GLY A 1028 15.49 4.41 37.49
N ASN A 1029 14.25 4.68 37.06
CA ASN A 1029 13.95 5.51 35.90
C ASN A 1029 12.86 6.54 36.22
N ARG A 1030 11.65 6.11 36.56
CA ARG A 1030 10.52 7.01 36.84
C ARG A 1030 9.67 6.50 38.01
N PRO A 1031 9.01 7.38 38.78
CA PRO A 1031 8.10 6.97 39.84
C PRO A 1031 6.99 6.03 39.35
N ALA A 1032 6.57 5.12 40.22
CA ALA A 1032 5.41 4.27 39.98
C ALA A 1032 4.21 4.77 40.80
N VAL A 1033 3.06 4.94 40.16
CA VAL A 1033 1.78 5.30 40.80
C VAL A 1033 0.81 4.15 40.58
N ILE A 1034 0.31 3.57 41.66
CA ILE A 1034 -0.59 2.42 41.64
C ILE A 1034 -1.97 2.87 42.13
N LEU A 1035 -2.95 2.86 41.23
CA LEU A 1035 -4.36 3.05 41.54
C LEU A 1035 -4.99 1.70 41.92
N ALA A 1036 -4.96 1.44 43.22
CA ALA A 1036 -5.35 0.17 43.79
C ALA A 1036 -6.87 0.06 43.98
N ASN A 1037 -7.45 -0.95 43.34
CA ASN A 1037 -8.78 -1.46 43.63
C ASN A 1037 -8.66 -2.97 43.70
N LEU A 1038 -8.20 -3.49 44.84
CA LEU A 1038 -7.80 -4.88 44.98
C LEU A 1038 -8.64 -5.56 46.06
N SER A 1039 -9.47 -6.49 45.64
CA SER A 1039 -10.23 -7.37 46.53
C SER A 1039 -9.43 -8.62 46.92
N GLY A 1040 -8.37 -8.96 46.16
CA GLY A 1040 -7.51 -10.12 46.42
C GLY A 1040 -6.78 -10.62 45.17
N PHE A 1041 -5.99 -11.67 45.37
CA PHE A 1041 -5.49 -12.54 44.29
C PHE A 1041 -6.50 -13.67 44.03
N ASP A 1042 -6.59 -14.15 42.79
CA ASP A 1042 -7.45 -15.28 42.46
C ASP A 1042 -6.91 -16.59 43.02
N GLY A 1043 -7.68 -17.22 43.92
CA GLY A 1043 -7.32 -18.48 44.58
C GLY A 1043 -7.90 -19.74 43.92
N SER A 1044 -8.44 -19.64 42.70
CA SER A 1044 -9.03 -20.80 42.02
C SER A 1044 -7.98 -21.90 41.75
N PRO A 1045 -8.38 -23.19 41.68
CA PRO A 1045 -7.46 -24.27 41.32
C PRO A 1045 -6.74 -24.02 39.99
N GLU A 1046 -7.39 -23.39 39.02
CA GLU A 1046 -6.74 -22.98 37.76
C GLU A 1046 -5.61 -21.99 38.00
N SER A 1047 -5.86 -20.89 38.72
CA SER A 1047 -4.85 -19.84 38.93
C SER A 1047 -3.67 -20.35 39.74
N LEU A 1048 -3.91 -21.18 40.76
CA LEU A 1048 -2.84 -21.84 41.50
C LEU A 1048 -2.02 -22.79 40.61
N ARG A 1049 -2.67 -23.57 39.72
CA ARG A 1049 -1.98 -24.41 38.72
C ARG A 1049 -1.17 -23.57 37.73
N ARG A 1050 -1.63 -22.35 37.44
CA ARG A 1050 -0.94 -21.36 36.60
C ARG A 1050 0.01 -20.46 37.39
N LEU A 1051 0.56 -20.95 38.49
CA LEU A 1051 1.65 -20.32 39.24
C LEU A 1051 1.30 -18.95 39.86
N GLN A 1052 0.03 -18.74 40.27
CA GLN A 1052 -0.40 -17.49 40.92
C GLN A 1052 0.50 -17.09 42.11
N LEU A 1053 0.94 -18.05 42.92
CA LEU A 1053 1.78 -17.77 44.08
C LEU A 1053 3.16 -17.21 43.68
N GLU A 1054 3.76 -17.74 42.61
CA GLU A 1054 5.04 -17.27 42.08
C GLU A 1054 4.89 -15.85 41.50
N HIS A 1055 3.87 -15.63 40.66
CA HIS A 1055 3.63 -14.31 40.07
C HIS A 1055 3.18 -13.25 41.08
N GLY A 1056 2.50 -13.64 42.15
CA GLY A 1056 2.20 -12.77 43.29
C GLY A 1056 3.47 -12.39 44.07
N ALA A 1057 4.33 -13.37 44.37
CA ALA A 1057 5.60 -13.12 45.06
C ALA A 1057 6.55 -12.21 44.26
N GLU A 1058 6.52 -12.30 42.93
CA GLU A 1058 7.27 -11.41 42.05
C GLU A 1058 6.89 -9.92 42.21
N ILE A 1059 5.64 -9.60 42.55
CA ILE A 1059 5.24 -8.23 42.87
C ILE A 1059 5.96 -7.76 44.15
N ALA A 1060 5.94 -8.57 45.21
CA ALA A 1060 6.64 -8.24 46.46
C ALA A 1060 8.13 -8.02 46.22
N ARG A 1061 8.77 -8.88 45.42
CA ARG A 1061 10.17 -8.72 45.00
C ARG A 1061 10.39 -7.41 44.23
N ALA A 1062 9.53 -7.10 43.27
CA ALA A 1062 9.63 -5.89 42.46
C ALA A 1062 9.47 -4.61 43.30
N VAL A 1063 8.57 -4.62 44.29
CA VAL A 1063 8.38 -3.50 45.22
C VAL A 1063 9.60 -3.31 46.12
N VAL A 1064 10.15 -4.38 46.69
CA VAL A 1064 11.34 -4.32 47.56
C VAL A 1064 12.58 -3.82 46.80
N ASN A 1065 12.73 -4.25 45.54
CA ASN A 1065 13.86 -3.86 44.69
C ASN A 1065 13.60 -2.56 43.90
N PHE A 1066 12.48 -1.88 44.13
CA PHE A 1066 12.15 -0.67 43.39
C PHE A 1066 13.05 0.49 43.84
N ASP A 1067 13.77 1.08 42.90
CA ASP A 1067 14.60 2.26 43.12
C ASP A 1067 13.85 3.51 42.67
N GLY A 1068 13.38 4.31 43.63
CA GLY A 1068 12.62 5.53 43.38
C GLY A 1068 11.26 5.56 44.12
N PRO A 1069 10.46 6.63 43.90
CA PRO A 1069 9.18 6.77 44.60
C PRO A 1069 8.12 5.81 44.07
N LEU A 1070 7.44 5.13 45.00
CA LEU A 1070 6.27 4.31 44.72
C LEU A 1070 5.08 4.85 45.51
N LEU A 1071 4.04 5.28 44.80
CA LEU A 1071 2.80 5.78 45.38
C LEU A 1071 1.72 4.72 45.23
N PHE A 1072 1.12 4.30 46.34
CA PHE A 1072 0.01 3.35 46.35
C PHE A 1072 -1.25 4.06 46.83
N LEU A 1073 -2.23 4.20 45.94
CA LEU A 1073 -3.46 4.96 46.15
C LEU A 1073 -4.66 4.03 46.09
N VAL A 1074 -5.34 3.85 47.22
CA VAL A 1074 -6.57 3.02 47.28
C VAL A 1074 -7.74 3.83 46.74
N VAL A 1075 -8.29 3.38 45.61
CA VAL A 1075 -9.39 4.04 44.90
C VAL A 1075 -10.75 3.63 45.47
N SER A 1076 -10.94 2.34 45.76
CA SER A 1076 -12.21 1.86 46.33
C SER A 1076 -12.03 0.76 47.38
N ARG A 1077 -11.44 -0.39 47.01
CA ARG A 1077 -11.35 -1.58 47.87
C ARG A 1077 -9.91 -2.03 48.05
N TYR A 1078 -9.58 -2.46 49.28
CA TYR A 1078 -8.33 -3.14 49.61
C TYR A 1078 -8.53 -4.15 50.74
N HIS A 1079 -8.38 -5.46 50.46
CA HIS A 1079 -8.74 -6.53 51.40
C HIS A 1079 -7.76 -7.72 51.39
N GLY A 1080 -7.73 -8.46 52.51
CA GLY A 1080 -7.22 -9.83 52.59
C GLY A 1080 -5.80 -10.00 52.06
N GLY A 1081 -5.56 -11.04 51.25
CA GLY A 1081 -4.24 -11.33 50.68
C GLY A 1081 -3.72 -10.33 49.65
N ALA A 1082 -4.45 -9.26 49.32
CA ALA A 1082 -3.91 -8.14 48.55
C ALA A 1082 -3.18 -7.10 49.42
N TYR A 1083 -3.52 -7.01 50.72
CA TYR A 1083 -2.76 -6.27 51.74
C TYR A 1083 -1.49 -7.04 52.08
#